data_AF-A0A200H6V5-F1
#
_entry.id   AF-A0A200H6V5-F1
#
_cell.length_a   1.000
_cell.length_b   1.000
_cell.length_c   1.000
_cell.angle_alpha   90.00
_cell.angle_beta   90.00
_cell.angle_gamma   90.00
#
_symmetry.space_group_name_H-M   'P 1'
#
loop_
_entity.id
_entity.type
_entity.pdbx_description
1 polymer ?
#
loop_
_entity_poly.entity_id
_entity_poly.type
_entity_poly.pdbx_seq_one_letter_code
_entity_poly.pdbx_strand_id
1 'polypeptide(L)'
;MIWRSAACLVLSALVGWLVAGQVSTVLDLRVEEGSTIPEDPVVAEPVDPVEAPAIVSISVDDDPAVVEAAEVLGDALRARQRPAPRWVSVADDPMLTVEVDQDVERESEESSRLVAVDDDRWILRASSARGAAQGLVALADRIRSGREPWVTETITPDLPTRMVDFGAVGVRPRESQWRGGEDYGHASRAFEDVILAEPPYVDTEALERHRPAFERFVRQSVANGYNAMAVPGFLEYVRFDETADASDRTHRARATAMRDAFGPWWTYASDRGLDVYLRTDMLALHDPLERYLRARFGGLETSLPAFWDTYGSAFEEIYAAMPQLAGTVIRIGEAGDVYDVAGRDERSELAVTSVAQTRAMLSGLLAAHERAGRDLVFRTWSVGVGEVGALHTDPEVYRRVFDGIDSDRLIVSTKYSEDDFYSHLPLNATLGETGQRRIVEFQSRREYEGMGVLANDLTALHGTALQEAVAANDGIEGVWTWTQDGGPWRAGPMALYLERGWWPLYDLNTYGIGRWARDLDAEPGDISGDWIRSAVSRVPSTQEAVAEALGASRSAILDGLYISAFAEKRVHALGLLPPPMMWIFEWDVLAGDTATWSVIGTVVGDDVREAVQEGRDAVATARTMLRQVRSTPANSWNDEASHASATQILEYELSLLEMLSWFRSTALHHAAWVRTGDDAHAVAADRSRERYREARDAHRETYGDRVDLPAYNTVAADAAMIRQERDQLIATIASVLLGLVIGWLLLGAVAALTGLRAGVFALARWHWSGLVRPWAVRPDHSAFALGVLPGIVVIATEVMWGWGQAPVHAATVAACWLLGLTTLSLVTSRRSRRRWAAALGGVSLVHSALVLYALSGHGPSGYWAVAWTDERSRTAYVIATIVVAGWALAAVAMAARRRGAVLVSLGVVVLGLGIALITVGLDPALRTWSDELGILPWTLARTLGISTHLGIPAWIVWVPLAAGGLIGIAGIVRLRGTRRSATRAPAGG
;
A
#
# COMPACT_ATOMS: atom_id res chain seq x y z
N MET A 1 51.52 21.23 12.01
CA MET A 1 50.77 20.79 10.81
C MET A 1 50.34 19.34 10.95
N ILE A 2 51.26 18.43 11.27
CA ILE A 2 50.97 17.01 11.56
C ILE A 2 49.84 16.83 12.60
N TRP A 3 49.92 17.51 13.76
CA TRP A 3 48.85 17.50 14.78
C TRP A 3 47.48 17.97 14.27
N ARG A 4 47.44 18.94 13.36
CA ARG A 4 46.18 19.43 12.77
C ARG A 4 45.61 18.45 11.75
N SER A 5 46.47 17.73 11.03
CA SER A 5 46.07 16.66 10.12
C SER A 5 45.52 15.47 10.89
N ALA A 6 46.19 15.06 11.97
CA ALA A 6 45.72 14.01 12.87
C ALA A 6 44.36 14.38 13.51
N ALA A 7 44.22 15.60 14.04
CA ALA A 7 42.95 16.08 14.59
C ALA A 7 41.82 16.10 13.56
N CYS A 8 42.11 16.44 12.29
CA CYS A 8 41.11 16.40 11.22
C CYS A 8 40.62 14.97 10.95
N LEU A 9 41.54 14.01 10.84
CA LEU A 9 41.19 12.60 10.58
C LEU A 9 40.38 12.02 11.74
N VAL A 10 40.77 12.29 12.99
CA VAL A 10 40.04 11.84 14.18
C VAL A 10 38.65 12.47 14.25
N LEU A 11 38.53 13.78 14.00
CA LEU A 11 37.23 14.45 14.01
C LEU A 11 36.32 13.93 12.88
N SER A 12 36.85 13.72 11.68
CA SER A 12 36.08 13.13 10.58
C SER A 12 35.67 11.68 10.85
N ALA A 13 36.53 10.89 11.50
CA ALA A 13 36.17 9.54 11.91
C ALA A 13 35.06 9.54 12.98
N LEU A 14 35.12 10.46 13.94
CA LEU A 14 34.07 10.63 14.95
C LEU A 14 32.74 11.06 14.31
N VAL A 15 32.77 12.04 13.41
CA VAL A 15 31.57 12.45 12.65
C VAL A 15 31.06 11.28 11.82
N GLY A 16 31.95 10.54 11.17
CA GLY A 16 31.59 9.36 10.38
C GLY A 16 30.92 8.28 11.21
N TRP A 17 31.42 8.03 12.42
CA TRP A 17 30.83 7.08 13.35
C TRP A 17 29.43 7.54 13.82
N LEU A 18 29.26 8.83 14.13
CA LEU A 18 27.96 9.38 14.50
C LEU A 18 26.95 9.27 13.35
N VAL A 19 27.35 9.62 12.12
CA VAL A 19 26.49 9.49 10.93
C VAL A 19 26.14 8.03 10.67
N ALA A 20 27.12 7.12 10.73
CA ALA A 20 26.88 5.69 10.54
C ALA A 20 25.92 5.10 11.59
N GLY A 21 26.02 5.56 12.84
CA GLY A 21 25.08 5.20 13.91
C GLY A 21 23.65 5.64 13.58
N GLN A 22 23.46 6.91 13.17
CA GLN A 22 22.13 7.41 12.78
C GLN A 22 21.55 6.64 11.58
N VAL A 23 22.37 6.38 10.55
CA VAL A 23 21.92 5.59 9.39
C VAL A 23 21.51 4.19 9.82
N SER A 24 22.29 3.53 10.69
CA SER A 24 21.97 2.16 11.13
C SER A 24 20.72 2.11 12.00
N THR A 25 20.49 3.12 12.84
CA THR A 25 19.24 3.27 13.61
C THR A 25 18.01 3.46 12.71
N VAL A 26 18.16 4.14 11.56
CA VAL A 26 17.05 4.32 10.61
C VAL A 26 16.79 3.06 9.78
N LEU A 27 17.84 2.34 9.36
CA LEU A 27 17.68 1.14 8.53
C LEU A 27 17.18 -0.07 9.31
N ASP A 28 17.66 -0.24 10.55
CA ASP A 28 17.22 -1.21 11.57
C ASP A 28 16.63 -2.53 11.03
N LEU A 29 17.45 -3.29 10.29
CA LEU A 29 17.03 -4.59 9.77
C LEU A 29 16.93 -5.60 10.91
N ARG A 30 15.72 -6.08 11.19
CA ARG A 30 15.46 -7.17 12.14
C ARG A 30 14.56 -8.21 11.50
N VAL A 31 14.82 -9.47 11.81
CA VAL A 31 14.05 -10.60 11.30
C VAL A 31 13.64 -11.43 12.49
N GLU A 32 12.35 -11.59 12.66
CA GLU A 32 11.72 -12.37 13.72
C GLU A 32 10.84 -13.44 13.07
N GLU A 33 10.57 -14.53 13.79
CA GLU A 33 9.58 -15.51 13.33
C GLU A 33 8.20 -14.85 13.37
N GLY A 34 7.46 -14.96 12.27
CA GLY A 34 6.07 -14.55 12.20
C GLY A 34 5.14 -15.62 12.75
N SER A 35 3.88 -15.24 12.95
CA SER A 35 2.77 -16.15 13.13
C SER A 35 1.76 -15.88 12.03
N THR A 36 0.99 -16.89 11.63
CA THR A 36 -0.03 -16.75 10.60
C THR A 36 -1.30 -17.45 11.02
N ILE A 37 -2.44 -16.92 10.59
CA ILE A 37 -3.71 -17.65 10.67
C ILE A 37 -3.58 -18.86 9.74
N PRO A 38 -3.99 -20.07 10.15
CA PRO A 38 -4.03 -21.21 9.23
C PRO A 38 -4.82 -20.89 7.97
N GLU A 39 -4.20 -21.12 6.80
CA GLU A 39 -4.80 -20.87 5.49
C GLU A 39 -5.06 -22.18 4.73
N ASP A 40 -5.46 -23.21 5.48
CA ASP A 40 -5.67 -24.56 4.96
C ASP A 40 -6.92 -24.59 4.07
N PRO A 41 -6.81 -24.85 2.75
CA PRO A 41 -7.96 -24.86 1.89
C PRO A 41 -8.83 -26.10 2.13
N VAL A 42 -10.14 -25.95 1.90
CA VAL A 42 -11.12 -27.02 2.03
C VAL A 42 -11.79 -27.25 0.68
N VAL A 43 -11.79 -28.49 0.21
CA VAL A 43 -12.50 -28.89 -1.01
C VAL A 43 -13.96 -29.21 -0.64
N ALA A 44 -14.90 -28.52 -1.27
CA ALA A 44 -16.32 -28.80 -1.09
C ALA A 44 -16.72 -30.15 -1.70
N GLU A 45 -17.55 -30.91 -0.98
CA GLU A 45 -18.09 -32.17 -1.52
C GLU A 45 -19.22 -31.90 -2.52
N PRO A 46 -19.27 -32.63 -3.67
CA PRO A 46 -20.37 -32.52 -4.61
C PRO A 46 -21.64 -33.14 -4.01
N VAL A 47 -22.77 -32.45 -4.15
CA VAL A 47 -24.06 -32.91 -3.62
C VAL A 47 -25.12 -32.89 -4.71
N ASP A 48 -25.97 -33.92 -4.73
CA ASP A 48 -27.19 -33.93 -5.55
C ASP A 48 -28.21 -32.93 -4.97
N PRO A 49 -28.57 -31.86 -5.69
CA PRO A 49 -29.45 -30.84 -5.16
C PRO A 49 -30.87 -31.39 -4.97
N VAL A 50 -31.46 -31.13 -3.80
CA VAL A 50 -32.85 -31.50 -3.50
C VAL A 50 -33.82 -30.73 -4.40
N GLU A 51 -34.95 -31.33 -4.75
CA GLU A 51 -35.99 -30.68 -5.55
C GLU A 51 -36.52 -29.42 -4.83
N ALA A 52 -36.67 -28.32 -5.58
CA ALA A 52 -37.16 -27.08 -5.00
C ALA A 52 -38.65 -27.19 -4.64
N PRO A 53 -39.05 -26.73 -3.43
CA PRO A 53 -40.44 -26.80 -2.98
C PRO A 53 -41.37 -25.98 -3.87
N ALA A 54 -42.63 -26.39 -3.95
CA ALA A 54 -43.62 -25.79 -4.84
C ALA A 54 -44.37 -24.61 -4.18
N ILE A 55 -43.66 -23.68 -3.54
CA ILE A 55 -44.28 -22.53 -2.86
C ILE A 55 -44.85 -21.55 -3.91
N VAL A 56 -46.13 -21.72 -4.28
CA VAL A 56 -46.80 -20.87 -5.30
C VAL A 56 -47.62 -19.73 -4.70
N SER A 57 -47.80 -19.71 -3.39
CA SER A 57 -48.56 -18.71 -2.65
C SER A 57 -47.94 -18.45 -1.30
N ILE A 58 -47.83 -17.17 -0.92
CA ILE A 58 -47.26 -16.72 0.34
C ILE A 58 -48.16 -15.64 0.96
N SER A 59 -48.26 -15.63 2.29
CA SER A 59 -48.83 -14.52 3.05
C SER A 59 -47.77 -13.98 3.98
N VAL A 60 -47.50 -12.68 3.89
CA VAL A 60 -46.55 -11.96 4.74
C VAL A 60 -47.15 -10.59 5.10
N ASP A 61 -46.60 -9.96 6.12
CA ASP A 61 -46.96 -8.59 6.52
C ASP A 61 -46.44 -7.55 5.52
N ASP A 62 -47.07 -6.37 5.49
CA ASP A 62 -46.72 -5.26 4.59
C ASP A 62 -45.39 -4.53 4.98
N ASP A 63 -44.60 -5.10 5.90
CA ASP A 63 -43.30 -4.56 6.29
C ASP A 63 -42.31 -4.63 5.10
N PRO A 64 -41.66 -3.51 4.71
CA PRO A 64 -40.87 -3.49 3.48
C PRO A 64 -39.64 -4.41 3.50
N ALA A 65 -39.06 -4.71 4.66
CA ALA A 65 -37.93 -5.63 4.79
C ALA A 65 -38.40 -7.08 4.61
N VAL A 66 -39.54 -7.44 5.20
CA VAL A 66 -40.17 -8.76 5.00
C VAL A 66 -40.57 -8.94 3.54
N VAL A 67 -41.08 -7.87 2.91
CA VAL A 67 -41.46 -7.89 1.50
C VAL A 67 -40.27 -8.12 0.59
N GLU A 68 -39.16 -7.41 0.82
CA GLU A 68 -37.93 -7.61 0.05
C GLU A 68 -37.37 -9.04 0.24
N ALA A 69 -37.42 -9.58 1.46
CA ALA A 69 -37.00 -10.95 1.73
C ALA A 69 -37.89 -12.00 1.04
N ALA A 70 -39.21 -11.75 0.94
CA ALA A 70 -40.14 -12.59 0.18
C ALA A 70 -39.84 -12.56 -1.33
N GLU A 71 -39.44 -11.40 -1.86
CA GLU A 71 -38.96 -11.26 -3.23
C GLU A 71 -37.65 -12.03 -3.46
N VAL A 72 -36.71 -12.00 -2.51
CA VAL A 72 -35.48 -12.81 -2.53
C VAL A 72 -35.78 -14.31 -2.55
N LEU A 73 -36.80 -14.76 -1.81
CA LEU A 73 -37.31 -16.13 -1.88
C LEU A 73 -37.88 -16.45 -3.28
N GLY A 74 -38.62 -15.50 -3.87
CA GLY A 74 -39.09 -15.60 -5.25
C GLY A 74 -37.98 -15.72 -6.28
N ASP A 75 -36.88 -14.95 -6.11
CA ASP A 75 -35.66 -15.04 -6.92
C ASP A 75 -35.02 -16.44 -6.80
N ALA A 76 -34.91 -16.99 -5.59
CA ALA A 76 -34.39 -18.33 -5.35
C ALA A 76 -35.23 -19.43 -6.04
N LEU A 77 -36.56 -19.34 -5.95
CA LEU A 77 -37.48 -20.26 -6.63
C LEU A 77 -37.34 -20.18 -8.15
N ARG A 78 -37.23 -18.96 -8.71
CA ARG A 78 -37.00 -18.75 -10.15
C ARG A 78 -35.69 -19.35 -10.64
N ALA A 79 -34.60 -19.19 -9.89
CA ALA A 79 -33.31 -19.82 -10.19
C ALA A 79 -33.42 -21.37 -10.25
N ARG A 80 -34.39 -21.92 -9.51
CA ARG A 80 -34.72 -23.35 -9.47
C ARG A 80 -35.86 -23.76 -10.39
N GLN A 81 -36.22 -22.92 -11.38
CA GLN A 81 -37.28 -23.17 -12.37
C GLN A 81 -38.68 -23.36 -11.74
N ARG A 82 -38.92 -22.77 -10.57
CA ARG A 82 -40.24 -22.65 -9.95
C ARG A 82 -40.78 -21.22 -10.14
N PRO A 83 -42.10 -21.02 -10.24
CA PRO A 83 -42.67 -19.68 -10.26
C PRO A 83 -42.43 -18.98 -8.91
N ALA A 84 -42.28 -17.65 -8.94
CA ALA A 84 -42.32 -16.86 -7.73
C ALA A 84 -43.72 -16.95 -7.08
N PRO A 85 -43.81 -16.94 -5.74
CA PRO A 85 -45.08 -17.09 -5.04
C PRO A 85 -45.97 -15.87 -5.27
N ARG A 86 -47.28 -16.11 -5.31
CA ARG A 86 -48.29 -15.06 -5.32
C ARG A 86 -48.65 -14.65 -3.90
N TRP A 87 -48.80 -13.35 -3.70
CA TRP A 87 -49.26 -12.75 -2.47
C TRP A 87 -50.76 -13.04 -2.28
N VAL A 88 -51.11 -13.68 -1.17
CA VAL A 88 -52.49 -14.03 -0.82
C VAL A 88 -52.79 -13.73 0.65
N SER A 89 -54.06 -13.71 1.02
CA SER A 89 -54.45 -13.58 2.43
C SER A 89 -54.19 -14.90 3.17
N VAL A 90 -53.94 -14.83 4.47
CA VAL A 90 -53.91 -16.02 5.36
C VAL A 90 -55.20 -16.84 5.23
N ALA A 91 -56.35 -16.20 4.95
CA ALA A 91 -57.64 -16.88 4.77
C ALA A 91 -57.71 -17.76 3.51
N ASP A 92 -56.78 -17.59 2.55
CA ASP A 92 -56.71 -18.38 1.32
C ASP A 92 -55.83 -19.64 1.47
N ASP A 93 -55.44 -20.00 2.71
CA ASP A 93 -54.58 -21.13 3.05
C ASP A 93 -53.27 -21.18 2.21
N PRO A 94 -52.40 -20.15 2.31
CA PRO A 94 -51.14 -20.12 1.57
C PRO A 94 -50.23 -21.30 1.90
N MET A 95 -49.35 -21.63 0.95
CA MET A 95 -48.29 -22.63 1.14
C MET A 95 -47.17 -22.17 2.08
N LEU A 96 -46.97 -20.86 2.21
CA LEU A 96 -46.09 -20.30 3.22
C LEU A 96 -46.80 -19.12 3.91
N THR A 97 -46.98 -19.23 5.23
CA THR A 97 -47.44 -18.12 6.07
C THR A 97 -46.25 -17.59 6.87
N VAL A 98 -46.06 -16.28 6.88
CA VAL A 98 -45.07 -15.62 7.74
C VAL A 98 -45.79 -14.93 8.89
N GLU A 99 -45.45 -15.30 10.12
CA GLU A 99 -46.01 -14.76 11.35
C GLU A 99 -44.91 -13.98 12.12
N VAL A 100 -45.12 -12.69 12.32
CA VAL A 100 -44.22 -11.79 13.07
C VAL A 100 -44.68 -11.66 14.54
N ASP A 101 -43.79 -11.19 15.42
CA ASP A 101 -44.02 -10.96 16.86
C ASP A 101 -44.50 -12.24 17.60
N GLN A 102 -43.93 -13.37 17.22
CA GLN A 102 -44.21 -14.68 17.82
C GLN A 102 -43.17 -15.03 18.89
N ASP A 103 -43.61 -15.79 19.89
CA ASP A 103 -42.72 -16.39 20.89
C ASP A 103 -41.92 -17.55 20.25
N VAL A 104 -40.64 -17.30 20.00
CA VAL A 104 -39.66 -18.28 19.50
C VAL A 104 -38.64 -18.54 20.60
N GLU A 105 -38.25 -19.81 20.77
CA GLU A 105 -37.42 -20.34 21.88
C GLU A 105 -36.04 -19.65 22.11
N ARG A 106 -35.65 -18.67 21.28
CA ARG A 106 -34.46 -17.83 21.41
C ARG A 106 -34.84 -16.34 21.24
N GLU A 107 -34.63 -15.53 22.27
CA GLU A 107 -35.06 -14.12 22.35
C GLU A 107 -34.07 -13.12 21.71
N SER A 108 -33.69 -13.33 20.43
CA SER A 108 -33.07 -12.28 19.61
C SER A 108 -34.08 -11.72 18.62
N GLU A 109 -34.00 -10.42 18.29
CA GLU A 109 -34.85 -9.77 17.30
C GLU A 109 -34.76 -10.43 15.91
N GLU A 110 -33.67 -11.13 15.60
CA GLU A 110 -33.47 -11.80 14.31
C GLU A 110 -33.85 -13.30 14.32
N SER A 111 -34.49 -13.78 15.38
CA SER A 111 -34.81 -15.21 15.52
C SER A 111 -36.03 -15.62 14.68
N SER A 112 -35.93 -16.77 14.03
CA SER A 112 -37.03 -17.35 13.25
C SER A 112 -37.05 -18.87 13.27
N ARG A 113 -38.22 -19.46 13.06
CA ARG A 113 -38.46 -20.91 13.06
C ARG A 113 -39.44 -21.28 11.96
N LEU A 114 -39.04 -22.19 11.08
CA LEU A 114 -39.91 -22.74 10.05
C LEU A 114 -40.55 -24.05 10.55
N VAL A 115 -41.87 -24.13 10.46
CA VAL A 115 -42.68 -25.25 10.94
C VAL A 115 -43.50 -25.82 9.78
N ALA A 116 -43.41 -27.13 9.55
CA ALA A 116 -44.28 -27.82 8.61
C ALA A 116 -45.68 -28.00 9.23
N VAL A 117 -46.70 -27.58 8.51
CA VAL A 117 -48.11 -27.83 8.83
C VAL A 117 -48.54 -29.19 8.27
N ASP A 118 -48.11 -29.47 7.04
CA ASP A 118 -48.23 -30.74 6.33
C ASP A 118 -47.11 -30.81 5.27
N ASP A 119 -47.18 -31.79 4.36
CA ASP A 119 -46.14 -32.05 3.35
C ASP A 119 -45.92 -30.87 2.38
N ASP A 120 -46.92 -30.00 2.21
CA ASP A 120 -46.93 -28.94 1.19
C ASP A 120 -47.07 -27.52 1.76
N ARG A 121 -47.24 -27.37 3.08
CA ARG A 121 -47.47 -26.07 3.75
C ARG A 121 -46.56 -25.83 4.93
N TRP A 122 -46.04 -24.60 5.01
CA TRP A 122 -45.14 -24.13 6.07
C TRP A 122 -45.62 -22.85 6.74
N ILE A 123 -45.25 -22.68 8.00
CA ILE A 123 -45.37 -21.42 8.75
C ILE A 123 -43.97 -21.00 9.20
N LEU A 124 -43.54 -19.79 8.84
CA LEU A 124 -42.34 -19.15 9.36
C LEU A 124 -42.75 -18.23 10.52
N ARG A 125 -42.41 -18.61 11.75
CA ARG A 125 -42.61 -17.77 12.94
C ARG A 125 -41.34 -17.00 13.25
N ALA A 126 -41.47 -15.71 13.52
CA ALA A 126 -40.34 -14.86 13.86
C ALA A 126 -40.64 -13.96 15.06
N SER A 127 -39.60 -13.59 15.79
CA SER A 127 -39.70 -12.68 16.94
C SER A 127 -39.96 -11.22 16.55
N SER A 128 -39.59 -10.84 15.32
CA SER A 128 -39.80 -9.50 14.77
C SER A 128 -39.81 -9.53 13.23
N ALA A 129 -40.09 -8.38 12.60
CA ALA A 129 -39.97 -8.21 11.15
C ALA A 129 -38.54 -8.52 10.64
N ARG A 130 -37.50 -8.14 11.41
CA ARG A 130 -36.11 -8.50 11.09
C ARG A 130 -35.89 -10.01 11.12
N GLY A 131 -36.42 -10.70 12.13
CA GLY A 131 -36.38 -12.16 12.21
C GLY A 131 -37.11 -12.82 11.04
N ALA A 132 -38.26 -12.29 10.64
CA ALA A 132 -39.01 -12.80 9.48
C ALA A 132 -38.23 -12.62 8.18
N ALA A 133 -37.62 -11.45 7.97
CA ALA A 133 -36.76 -11.20 6.82
C ALA A 133 -35.56 -12.15 6.80
N GLN A 134 -34.85 -12.32 7.91
CA GLN A 134 -33.72 -13.26 8.01
C GLN A 134 -34.13 -14.71 7.78
N GLY A 135 -35.29 -15.13 8.31
CA GLY A 135 -35.83 -16.47 8.06
C GLY A 135 -36.14 -16.69 6.58
N LEU A 136 -36.81 -15.74 5.91
CA LEU A 136 -37.08 -15.82 4.47
C LEU A 136 -35.79 -15.86 3.64
N VAL A 137 -34.78 -15.08 4.00
CA VAL A 137 -33.46 -15.10 3.36
C VAL A 137 -32.77 -16.45 3.56
N ALA A 138 -32.80 -17.01 4.77
CA ALA A 138 -32.26 -18.35 5.04
C ALA A 138 -32.98 -19.44 4.22
N LEU A 139 -34.30 -19.32 4.03
CA LEU A 139 -35.06 -20.21 3.16
C LEU A 139 -34.69 -20.09 1.70
N ALA A 140 -34.57 -18.85 1.23
CA ALA A 140 -34.15 -18.55 -0.12
C ALA A 140 -32.76 -19.15 -0.41
N ASP A 141 -31.81 -18.98 0.51
CA ASP A 141 -30.45 -19.50 0.41
C ASP A 141 -30.42 -21.03 0.31
N ARG A 142 -31.14 -21.75 1.19
CA ARG A 142 -31.22 -23.22 1.14
C ARG A 142 -31.88 -23.72 -0.16
N ILE A 143 -32.96 -23.08 -0.60
CA ILE A 143 -33.62 -23.44 -1.87
C ILE A 143 -32.68 -23.20 -3.06
N ARG A 144 -32.00 -22.05 -3.09
CA ARG A 144 -31.09 -21.65 -4.17
C ARG A 144 -29.92 -22.62 -4.28
N SER A 145 -29.29 -22.96 -3.16
CA SER A 145 -28.17 -23.91 -3.06
C SER A 145 -28.60 -25.37 -3.19
N GLY A 146 -29.90 -25.68 -3.05
CA GLY A 146 -30.43 -27.03 -3.17
C GLY A 146 -30.30 -27.91 -1.94
N ARG A 147 -30.27 -27.28 -0.76
CA ARG A 147 -30.50 -27.95 0.51
C ARG A 147 -31.99 -28.04 0.83
N GLU A 148 -32.34 -29.00 1.67
CA GLU A 148 -33.68 -29.08 2.26
C GLU A 148 -33.97 -27.84 3.11
N PRO A 149 -35.21 -27.33 3.16
CA PRO A 149 -35.62 -26.33 4.15
C PRO A 149 -35.27 -26.80 5.57
N TRP A 150 -34.82 -25.90 6.44
CA TRP A 150 -34.65 -26.23 7.86
C TRP A 150 -36.06 -26.32 8.45
N VAL A 151 -36.49 -27.49 8.92
CA VAL A 151 -37.80 -27.62 9.56
C VAL A 151 -37.53 -27.94 11.02
N THR A 152 -38.25 -27.27 11.92
CA THR A 152 -38.31 -27.47 13.38
C THR A 152 -37.27 -26.76 14.26
N GLU A 153 -36.08 -26.38 13.76
CA GLU A 153 -35.07 -25.67 14.57
C GLU A 153 -35.22 -24.14 14.47
N THR A 154 -34.97 -23.44 15.58
CA THR A 154 -34.93 -21.97 15.61
C THR A 154 -33.57 -21.50 15.12
N ILE A 155 -33.54 -20.72 14.04
CA ILE A 155 -32.35 -20.00 13.58
C ILE A 155 -32.28 -18.68 14.33
N THR A 156 -31.12 -18.41 14.91
CA THR A 156 -30.73 -17.12 15.48
C THR A 156 -29.36 -16.80 14.93
N PRO A 157 -29.17 -15.73 14.15
CA PRO A 157 -27.85 -15.32 13.69
C PRO A 157 -26.89 -15.11 14.87
N ASP A 158 -25.68 -15.63 14.78
CA ASP A 158 -24.68 -15.52 15.87
C ASP A 158 -24.16 -14.09 16.07
N LEU A 159 -23.97 -13.33 14.99
CA LEU A 159 -23.49 -11.95 15.05
C LEU A 159 -24.57 -10.96 14.56
N PRO A 160 -25.00 -10.00 15.39
CA PRO A 160 -26.10 -9.08 15.05
C PRO A 160 -25.77 -8.05 13.96
N THR A 161 -24.50 -7.64 13.79
CA THR A 161 -24.12 -6.64 12.78
C THR A 161 -23.41 -7.28 11.59
N ARG A 162 -24.02 -7.19 10.41
CA ARG A 162 -23.48 -7.74 9.16
C ARG A 162 -23.49 -6.63 8.13
N MET A 163 -22.37 -5.89 8.07
CA MET A 163 -22.21 -4.72 7.23
C MET A 163 -21.48 -5.02 5.92
N VAL A 164 -21.92 -4.39 4.82
CA VAL A 164 -21.17 -4.31 3.55
C VAL A 164 -20.68 -2.89 3.29
N ASP A 165 -19.69 -2.73 2.41
CA ASP A 165 -19.40 -1.45 1.75
C ASP A 165 -20.50 -1.09 0.72
N PHE A 166 -20.22 -0.12 -0.16
CA PHE A 166 -21.17 0.35 -1.18
C PHE A 166 -21.00 -0.32 -2.56
N GLY A 167 -20.14 -1.34 -2.65
CA GLY A 167 -19.83 -2.02 -3.91
C GLY A 167 -19.33 -1.06 -4.99
N ALA A 168 -19.61 -1.38 -6.25
CA ALA A 168 -19.27 -0.55 -7.42
C ALA A 168 -20.39 0.41 -7.85
N VAL A 169 -21.40 0.64 -7.00
CA VAL A 169 -22.58 1.45 -7.35
C VAL A 169 -22.17 2.88 -7.71
N GLY A 170 -22.69 3.39 -8.83
CA GLY A 170 -22.38 4.73 -9.33
C GLY A 170 -21.08 4.83 -10.14
N VAL A 171 -20.30 3.76 -10.27
CA VAL A 171 -19.08 3.74 -11.09
C VAL A 171 -19.44 3.35 -12.52
N ARG A 172 -19.02 4.17 -13.49
CA ARG A 172 -19.23 3.87 -14.93
C ARG A 172 -18.05 3.04 -15.46
N PRO A 173 -18.27 1.84 -16.03
CA PRO A 173 -17.21 1.01 -16.60
C PRO A 173 -16.73 1.53 -17.97
N ARG A 174 -16.09 2.71 -17.98
CA ARG A 174 -15.54 3.32 -19.19
C ARG A 174 -14.10 2.84 -19.40
N GLU A 175 -13.88 1.98 -20.39
CA GLU A 175 -12.56 1.39 -20.67
C GLU A 175 -11.44 2.43 -20.83
N SER A 176 -11.75 3.64 -21.32
CA SER A 176 -10.77 4.72 -21.46
C SER A 176 -10.16 5.18 -20.13
N GLN A 177 -10.82 4.91 -18.99
CA GLN A 177 -10.30 5.25 -17.65
C GLN A 177 -9.35 4.17 -17.09
N TRP A 178 -9.42 2.93 -17.61
CA TRP A 178 -8.56 1.82 -17.21
C TRP A 178 -7.41 1.59 -18.20
N ARG A 179 -7.58 2.01 -19.45
CA ARG A 179 -6.59 1.79 -20.52
C ARG A 179 -5.25 2.44 -20.13
N GLY A 180 -4.19 1.63 -20.15
CA GLY A 180 -2.83 2.02 -19.76
C GLY A 180 -2.45 1.60 -18.33
N GLY A 181 -3.41 1.44 -17.42
CA GLY A 181 -3.15 0.94 -16.06
C GLY A 181 -2.29 1.85 -15.18
N GLU A 182 -2.27 3.16 -15.44
CA GLU A 182 -1.38 4.10 -14.75
C GLU A 182 -2.09 4.92 -13.64
N ASP A 183 -3.41 4.79 -13.50
CA ASP A 183 -4.22 5.53 -12.52
C ASP A 183 -4.29 4.77 -11.18
N TYR A 184 -3.24 4.92 -10.39
CA TYR A 184 -3.14 4.40 -9.02
C TYR A 184 -3.92 5.25 -7.99
N GLY A 185 -4.88 6.06 -8.43
CA GLY A 185 -5.78 6.81 -7.55
C GLY A 185 -6.76 5.88 -6.82
N HIS A 186 -6.96 6.14 -5.53
CA HIS A 186 -7.87 5.38 -4.66
C HIS A 186 -9.31 5.91 -4.73
N ALA A 187 -9.52 7.08 -5.32
CA ALA A 187 -10.86 7.62 -5.51
C ALA A 187 -11.70 6.72 -6.43
N SER A 188 -12.84 6.23 -5.93
CA SER A 188 -13.78 5.44 -6.74
C SER A 188 -14.32 6.21 -7.96
N ARG A 189 -14.42 7.54 -7.83
CA ARG A 189 -15.15 8.45 -8.74
C ARG A 189 -16.60 7.97 -9.00
N ALA A 190 -17.19 7.30 -8.01
CA ALA A 190 -18.61 6.99 -8.03
C ALA A 190 -19.41 8.29 -8.22
N PHE A 191 -20.41 8.24 -9.10
CA PHE A 191 -21.31 9.35 -9.40
C PHE A 191 -20.62 10.59 -10.01
N GLU A 192 -19.44 10.43 -10.64
CA GLU A 192 -18.77 11.55 -11.36
C GLU A 192 -19.59 12.13 -12.50
N ASP A 193 -20.52 11.36 -13.09
CA ASP A 193 -21.47 11.82 -14.12
C ASP A 193 -22.75 12.42 -13.53
N VAL A 194 -22.91 12.39 -12.20
CA VAL A 194 -24.09 12.85 -11.47
C VAL A 194 -23.80 14.12 -10.69
N ILE A 195 -22.67 14.16 -9.98
CA ILE A 195 -22.30 15.30 -9.13
C ILE A 195 -21.66 16.38 -9.99
N LEU A 196 -22.32 17.54 -10.04
CA LEU A 196 -21.94 18.66 -10.90
C LEU A 196 -21.26 19.77 -10.10
N ALA A 197 -20.24 20.40 -10.68
CA ALA A 197 -19.58 21.55 -10.08
C ALA A 197 -20.50 22.78 -9.94
N GLU A 198 -21.49 22.91 -10.84
CA GLU A 198 -22.41 24.05 -10.94
C GLU A 198 -23.87 23.64 -10.75
N PRO A 199 -24.80 24.57 -10.41
CA PRO A 199 -26.23 24.28 -10.33
C PRO A 199 -26.75 23.53 -11.57
N PRO A 200 -27.58 22.48 -11.40
CA PRO A 200 -28.31 22.08 -10.19
C PRO A 200 -27.50 21.26 -9.17
N TYR A 201 -26.18 21.12 -9.33
CA TYR A 201 -25.25 20.34 -8.50
C TYR A 201 -25.44 18.83 -8.51
N VAL A 202 -26.65 18.36 -8.79
CA VAL A 202 -26.94 16.95 -9.06
C VAL A 202 -27.72 16.82 -10.36
N ASP A 203 -27.20 16.05 -11.31
CA ASP A 203 -27.96 15.58 -12.47
C ASP A 203 -28.86 14.42 -12.04
N THR A 204 -30.11 14.74 -11.73
CA THR A 204 -31.12 13.76 -11.31
C THR A 204 -31.41 12.70 -12.36
N GLU A 205 -31.33 13.03 -13.66
CA GLU A 205 -31.50 12.04 -14.73
C GLU A 205 -30.32 11.06 -14.75
N ALA A 206 -29.11 11.57 -14.55
CA ALA A 206 -27.92 10.73 -14.41
C ALA A 206 -27.98 9.83 -13.18
N LEU A 207 -28.47 10.34 -12.05
CA LEU A 207 -28.66 9.56 -10.83
C LEU A 207 -29.64 8.42 -11.06
N GLU A 208 -30.80 8.69 -11.67
CA GLU A 208 -31.83 7.67 -11.94
C GLU A 208 -31.31 6.56 -12.86
N ARG A 209 -30.35 6.85 -13.76
CA ARG A 209 -29.68 5.80 -14.57
C ARG A 209 -28.86 4.81 -13.73
N HIS A 210 -28.47 5.18 -12.51
CA HIS A 210 -27.73 4.32 -11.58
C HIS A 210 -28.64 3.62 -10.57
N ARG A 211 -29.92 3.99 -10.47
CA ARG A 211 -30.86 3.39 -9.51
C ARG A 211 -30.96 1.85 -9.63
N PRO A 212 -31.08 1.25 -10.83
CA PRO A 212 -31.17 -0.21 -10.93
C PRO A 212 -29.93 -0.95 -10.38
N ALA A 213 -28.74 -0.35 -10.52
CA ALA A 213 -27.50 -0.90 -9.96
C ALA A 213 -27.53 -0.89 -8.43
N PHE A 214 -27.98 0.23 -7.84
CA PHE A 214 -28.15 0.37 -6.39
C PHE A 214 -29.19 -0.61 -5.83
N GLU A 215 -30.37 -0.70 -6.45
CA GLU A 215 -31.43 -1.61 -6.00
C GLU A 215 -30.99 -3.08 -6.07
N ARG A 216 -30.25 -3.45 -7.14
CA ARG A 216 -29.63 -4.77 -7.28
C ARG A 216 -28.61 -5.04 -6.17
N PHE A 217 -27.77 -4.06 -5.83
CA PHE A 217 -26.78 -4.21 -4.76
C PHE A 217 -27.43 -4.37 -3.39
N VAL A 218 -28.46 -3.58 -3.07
CA VAL A 218 -29.25 -3.72 -1.83
C VAL A 218 -29.87 -5.11 -1.75
N ARG A 219 -30.54 -5.55 -2.82
CA ARG A 219 -31.15 -6.88 -2.89
C ARG A 219 -30.13 -8.01 -2.72
N GLN A 220 -28.99 -7.92 -3.41
CA GLN A 220 -27.91 -8.91 -3.29
C GLN A 220 -27.37 -8.97 -1.86
N SER A 221 -27.19 -7.81 -1.21
CA SER A 221 -26.70 -7.73 0.16
C SER A 221 -27.69 -8.39 1.14
N VAL A 222 -28.98 -8.07 1.04
CA VAL A 222 -30.04 -8.72 1.82
C VAL A 222 -30.07 -10.22 1.55
N ALA A 223 -29.97 -10.64 0.29
CA ALA A 223 -29.96 -12.06 -0.09
C ALA A 223 -28.77 -12.85 0.47
N ASN A 224 -27.64 -12.18 0.73
CA ASN A 224 -26.47 -12.77 1.37
C ASN A 224 -26.53 -12.70 2.91
N GLY A 225 -27.60 -12.14 3.47
CA GLY A 225 -27.85 -12.06 4.92
C GLY A 225 -27.32 -10.79 5.59
N TYR A 226 -26.82 -9.82 4.84
CA TYR A 226 -26.37 -8.53 5.39
C TYR A 226 -27.55 -7.65 5.84
N ASN A 227 -27.33 -6.89 6.90
CA ASN A 227 -28.33 -6.01 7.53
C ASN A 227 -27.81 -4.58 7.79
N ALA A 228 -26.61 -4.25 7.32
CA ALA A 228 -26.03 -2.91 7.41
C ALA A 228 -25.21 -2.58 6.15
N MET A 229 -25.03 -1.29 5.87
CA MET A 229 -24.20 -0.83 4.76
C MET A 229 -23.48 0.50 5.08
N ALA A 230 -22.21 0.58 4.69
CA ALA A 230 -21.40 1.80 4.76
C ALA A 230 -21.37 2.49 3.39
N VAL A 231 -21.84 3.73 3.31
CA VAL A 231 -21.97 4.51 2.07
C VAL A 231 -21.06 5.74 2.11
N PRO A 232 -20.42 6.13 0.99
CA PRO A 232 -19.47 7.24 1.00
C PRO A 232 -20.14 8.61 1.20
N GLY A 233 -19.48 9.49 1.95
CA GLY A 233 -19.79 10.91 2.05
C GLY A 233 -20.16 11.36 3.46
N PHE A 234 -19.92 12.64 3.74
CA PHE A 234 -20.35 13.31 4.97
C PHE A 234 -20.54 14.80 4.71
N LEU A 235 -19.45 15.54 4.44
CA LEU A 235 -19.50 16.99 4.22
C LEU A 235 -20.38 17.38 3.03
N GLU A 236 -20.48 16.49 2.04
CA GLU A 236 -21.37 16.65 0.89
C GLU A 236 -22.85 16.77 1.29
N TYR A 237 -23.22 16.32 2.49
CA TYR A 237 -24.57 16.39 3.05
C TYR A 237 -24.72 17.45 4.14
N VAL A 238 -23.67 18.17 4.57
CA VAL A 238 -23.76 19.15 5.67
C VAL A 238 -24.00 20.56 5.14
N ARG A 239 -24.90 21.34 5.75
CA ARG A 239 -25.07 22.77 5.42
C ARG A 239 -24.40 23.70 6.42
N PHE A 240 -24.14 23.24 7.65
CA PHE A 240 -23.61 24.05 8.76
C PHE A 240 -24.58 25.16 9.15
N ASP A 241 -25.86 24.82 9.34
CA ASP A 241 -26.92 25.78 9.64
C ASP A 241 -26.69 26.48 10.99
N GLU A 242 -26.10 25.80 11.98
CA GLU A 242 -25.74 26.38 13.29
C GLU A 242 -24.40 27.14 13.29
N THR A 243 -23.55 26.87 12.30
CA THR A 243 -22.21 27.44 12.16
C THR A 243 -22.02 28.03 10.77
N ALA A 244 -22.90 28.96 10.38
CA ALA A 244 -23.00 29.47 9.01
C ALA A 244 -21.69 30.07 8.41
N ASP A 245 -20.71 30.43 9.23
CA ASP A 245 -19.37 30.89 8.80
C ASP A 245 -18.47 29.73 8.31
N ALA A 246 -18.78 28.48 8.68
CA ALA A 246 -18.11 27.27 8.22
C ALA A 246 -18.58 26.82 6.81
N SER A 247 -19.56 27.50 6.23
CA SER A 247 -20.05 27.22 4.87
C SER A 247 -20.36 28.50 4.10
N ASP A 248 -20.45 28.40 2.77
CA ASP A 248 -20.95 29.49 1.93
C ASP A 248 -22.28 29.11 1.26
N ARG A 249 -22.82 30.04 0.48
CA ARG A 249 -24.10 29.82 -0.22
C ARG A 249 -24.03 28.64 -1.21
N THR A 250 -22.88 28.46 -1.85
CA THR A 250 -22.67 27.42 -2.86
C THR A 250 -22.64 26.05 -2.19
N HIS A 251 -21.83 25.89 -1.14
CA HIS A 251 -21.77 24.65 -0.35
C HIS A 251 -23.15 24.28 0.22
N ARG A 252 -23.87 25.23 0.82
CA ARG A 252 -25.23 24.97 1.35
C ARG A 252 -26.22 24.52 0.27
N ALA A 253 -26.14 25.09 -0.92
CA ALA A 253 -26.99 24.71 -2.04
C ALA A 253 -26.63 23.31 -2.57
N ARG A 254 -25.33 22.98 -2.64
CA ARG A 254 -24.84 21.63 -2.98
C ARG A 254 -25.32 20.60 -1.97
N ALA A 255 -25.15 20.86 -0.67
CA ALA A 255 -25.59 19.96 0.38
C ALA A 255 -27.11 19.72 0.37
N THR A 256 -27.89 20.75 0.06
CA THR A 256 -29.35 20.60 -0.14
C THR A 256 -29.63 19.68 -1.34
N ALA A 257 -28.99 19.91 -2.49
CA ALA A 257 -29.17 19.07 -3.67
C ALA A 257 -28.75 17.61 -3.43
N MET A 258 -27.65 17.37 -2.70
CA MET A 258 -27.20 16.04 -2.31
C MET A 258 -28.21 15.33 -1.41
N ARG A 259 -28.73 16.01 -0.39
CA ARG A 259 -29.80 15.47 0.49
C ARG A 259 -31.05 15.11 -0.30
N ASP A 260 -31.54 16.01 -1.13
CA ASP A 260 -32.77 15.81 -1.90
C ASP A 260 -32.63 14.64 -2.89
N ALA A 261 -31.44 14.46 -3.48
CA ALA A 261 -31.20 13.44 -4.49
C ALA A 261 -30.91 12.05 -3.89
N PHE A 262 -30.03 11.96 -2.89
CA PHE A 262 -29.59 10.68 -2.32
C PHE A 262 -30.36 10.25 -1.06
N GLY A 263 -31.02 11.18 -0.35
CA GLY A 263 -31.88 10.86 0.79
C GLY A 263 -32.88 9.73 0.50
N PRO A 264 -33.61 9.75 -0.63
CA PRO A 264 -34.51 8.67 -1.03
C PRO A 264 -33.83 7.32 -1.26
N TRP A 265 -32.56 7.29 -1.66
CA TRP A 265 -31.80 6.03 -1.81
C TRP A 265 -31.48 5.44 -0.44
N TRP A 266 -31.08 6.27 0.52
CA TRP A 266 -30.85 5.83 1.90
C TRP A 266 -32.13 5.34 2.57
N THR A 267 -33.27 5.99 2.31
CA THR A 267 -34.58 5.49 2.75
C THR A 267 -34.88 4.13 2.13
N TYR A 268 -34.67 3.97 0.82
CA TYR A 268 -34.91 2.70 0.14
C TYR A 268 -34.13 1.52 0.76
N ALA A 269 -32.85 1.73 1.11
CA ALA A 269 -32.03 0.70 1.76
C ALA A 269 -32.47 0.45 3.21
N SER A 270 -32.75 1.51 3.98
CA SER A 270 -33.22 1.41 5.37
C SER A 270 -34.54 0.66 5.48
N ASP A 271 -35.52 0.98 4.62
CA ASP A 271 -36.82 0.31 4.57
C ASP A 271 -36.67 -1.20 4.29
N ARG A 272 -35.59 -1.61 3.61
CA ARG A 272 -35.29 -3.02 3.29
C ARG A 272 -34.49 -3.75 4.36
N GLY A 273 -34.29 -3.12 5.51
CA GLY A 273 -33.62 -3.70 6.65
C GLY A 273 -32.10 -3.52 6.67
N LEU A 274 -31.55 -2.61 5.86
CA LEU A 274 -30.14 -2.22 5.93
C LEU A 274 -29.95 -0.97 6.80
N ASP A 275 -29.24 -1.09 7.90
CA ASP A 275 -28.77 0.07 8.68
C ASP A 275 -27.71 0.84 7.86
N VAL A 276 -28.03 2.08 7.48
CA VAL A 276 -27.19 2.90 6.59
C VAL A 276 -26.25 3.79 7.40
N TYR A 277 -24.94 3.65 7.16
CA TYR A 277 -23.87 4.43 7.79
C TYR A 277 -23.14 5.31 6.78
N LEU A 278 -23.06 6.61 7.04
CA LEU A 278 -22.25 7.52 6.24
C LEU A 278 -20.75 7.35 6.55
N ARG A 279 -19.89 7.19 5.54
CA ARG A 279 -18.45 6.95 5.70
C ARG A 279 -17.62 8.18 5.32
N THR A 280 -16.70 8.59 6.20
CA THR A 280 -15.77 9.69 5.94
C THR A 280 -14.43 9.57 6.68
N ASP A 281 -13.43 10.29 6.18
CA ASP A 281 -12.06 10.34 6.71
C ASP A 281 -11.82 11.68 7.42
N MET A 282 -11.52 11.65 8.72
CA MET A 282 -11.34 12.82 9.58
C MET A 282 -9.86 13.20 9.70
N LEU A 283 -9.41 14.37 9.25
CA LEU A 283 -10.16 15.61 9.24
C LEU A 283 -10.71 15.94 7.85
N ALA A 284 -12.02 15.79 7.67
CA ALA A 284 -12.70 16.22 6.45
C ALA A 284 -12.78 17.76 6.40
N LEU A 285 -12.40 18.34 5.26
CA LEU A 285 -12.33 19.78 5.04
C LEU A 285 -12.92 20.17 3.68
N HIS A 286 -13.52 21.36 3.65
CA HIS A 286 -13.65 22.20 2.47
C HIS A 286 -13.14 23.60 2.81
N ASP A 287 -12.91 24.43 1.80
CA ASP A 287 -12.25 25.72 1.97
C ASP A 287 -12.92 26.68 2.99
N PRO A 288 -14.24 26.92 2.95
CA PRO A 288 -14.95 27.66 3.99
C PRO A 288 -14.75 27.12 5.41
N LEU A 289 -14.87 25.80 5.61
CA LEU A 289 -14.71 25.17 6.93
C LEU A 289 -13.28 25.32 7.43
N GLU A 290 -12.28 25.10 6.58
CA GLU A 290 -10.88 25.28 6.97
C GLU A 290 -10.60 26.73 7.41
N ARG A 291 -11.10 27.72 6.66
CA ARG A 291 -10.96 29.13 7.03
C ARG A 291 -11.61 29.44 8.37
N TYR A 292 -12.82 28.92 8.60
CA TYR A 292 -13.53 29.06 9.86
C TYR A 292 -12.73 28.47 11.03
N LEU A 293 -12.27 27.22 10.89
CA LEU A 293 -11.52 26.52 11.93
C LEU A 293 -10.21 27.26 12.25
N ARG A 294 -9.45 27.67 11.23
CA ARG A 294 -8.21 28.44 11.41
C ARG A 294 -8.46 29.80 12.05
N ALA A 295 -9.53 30.50 11.68
CA ALA A 295 -9.86 31.79 12.27
C ALA A 295 -10.29 31.67 13.73
N ARG A 296 -11.07 30.63 14.06
CA ARG A 296 -11.60 30.39 15.41
C ARG A 296 -10.55 29.85 16.38
N PHE A 297 -9.70 28.93 15.93
CA PHE A 297 -8.77 28.21 16.80
C PHE A 297 -7.29 28.58 16.59
N GLY A 298 -6.97 29.45 15.62
CA GLY A 298 -5.59 29.83 15.29
C GLY A 298 -4.84 28.80 14.44
N GLY A 299 -5.52 27.73 13.99
CA GLY A 299 -4.94 26.62 13.25
C GLY A 299 -5.92 25.45 13.13
N LEU A 300 -5.43 24.29 12.66
CA LEU A 300 -6.16 23.02 12.71
C LEU A 300 -5.84 22.30 14.03
N GLU A 301 -6.26 22.90 15.14
CA GLU A 301 -5.92 22.46 16.50
C GLU A 301 -6.81 21.27 16.96
N THR A 302 -6.61 20.11 16.34
CA THR A 302 -7.37 18.86 16.57
C THR A 302 -7.26 18.29 17.99
N SER A 303 -6.37 18.85 18.83
CA SER A 303 -6.23 18.46 20.24
C SER A 303 -7.27 19.13 21.16
N LEU A 304 -7.98 20.15 20.67
CA LEU A 304 -8.97 20.89 21.46
C LEU A 304 -10.35 20.22 21.34
N PRO A 305 -11.02 19.82 22.44
CA PRO A 305 -12.38 19.26 22.36
C PRO A 305 -13.38 20.19 21.65
N ALA A 306 -13.30 21.50 21.92
CA ALA A 306 -14.18 22.50 21.30
C ALA A 306 -14.02 22.63 19.77
N PHE A 307 -12.92 22.12 19.20
CA PHE A 307 -12.74 22.02 17.75
C PHE A 307 -13.73 21.02 17.17
N TRP A 308 -13.93 19.88 17.84
CA TRP A 308 -14.77 18.79 17.40
C TRP A 308 -16.27 19.06 17.56
N ASP A 309 -16.66 20.01 18.42
CA ASP A 309 -18.05 20.47 18.54
C ASP A 309 -18.61 20.97 17.18
N THR A 310 -17.77 21.53 16.31
CA THR A 310 -18.20 21.97 14.97
C THR A 310 -18.67 20.78 14.11
N TYR A 311 -17.96 19.66 14.21
CA TYR A 311 -18.32 18.42 13.52
C TYR A 311 -19.47 17.70 14.24
N GLY A 312 -19.53 17.76 15.57
CA GLY A 312 -20.65 17.25 16.36
C GLY A 312 -21.99 17.88 15.94
N SER A 313 -22.06 19.21 15.86
CA SER A 313 -23.26 19.91 15.35
C SER A 313 -23.59 19.53 13.90
N ALA A 314 -22.57 19.34 13.05
CA ALA A 314 -22.78 18.90 11.67
C ALA A 314 -23.39 17.49 11.56
N PHE A 315 -22.97 16.56 12.43
CA PHE A 315 -23.58 15.22 12.50
C PHE A 315 -25.03 15.29 12.99
N GLU A 316 -25.31 16.06 14.06
CA GLU A 316 -26.69 16.25 14.55
C GLU A 316 -27.60 16.85 13.47
N GLU A 317 -27.10 17.82 12.70
CA GLU A 317 -27.82 18.42 11.58
C GLU A 317 -28.19 17.37 10.52
N ILE A 318 -27.24 16.50 10.14
CA ILE A 318 -27.50 15.42 9.18
C ILE A 318 -28.51 14.42 9.73
N TYR A 319 -28.38 14.00 10.99
CA TYR A 319 -29.32 13.04 11.58
C TYR A 319 -30.74 13.61 11.70
N ALA A 320 -30.87 14.92 11.94
CA ALA A 320 -32.17 15.58 11.91
C ALA A 320 -32.75 15.68 10.49
N ALA A 321 -31.90 15.90 9.49
CA ALA A 321 -32.33 16.02 8.09
C ALA A 321 -32.60 14.67 7.42
N MET A 322 -31.90 13.61 7.84
CA MET A 322 -31.96 12.26 7.27
C MET A 322 -32.11 11.23 8.41
N PRO A 323 -33.30 11.12 9.03
CA PRO A 323 -33.52 10.26 10.19
C PRO A 323 -33.42 8.76 9.91
N GLN A 324 -33.36 8.35 8.64
CA GLN A 324 -33.14 6.98 8.20
C GLN A 324 -31.70 6.48 8.39
N LEU A 325 -30.74 7.37 8.67
CA LEU A 325 -29.36 6.96 8.93
C LEU A 325 -29.22 6.31 10.31
N ALA A 326 -28.50 5.19 10.36
CA ALA A 326 -28.19 4.48 11.60
C ALA A 326 -26.99 5.11 12.34
N GLY A 327 -26.05 5.69 11.59
CA GLY A 327 -24.84 6.26 12.17
C GLY A 327 -23.82 6.71 11.13
N THR A 328 -22.57 6.81 11.56
CA THR A 328 -21.43 7.10 10.68
C THR A 328 -20.27 6.14 10.90
N VAL A 329 -19.51 5.90 9.84
CA VAL A 329 -18.19 5.28 9.89
C VAL A 329 -17.14 6.35 9.69
N ILE A 330 -16.27 6.53 10.69
CA ILE A 330 -15.15 7.46 10.61
C ILE A 330 -13.82 6.73 10.72
N ARG A 331 -12.77 7.36 10.21
CA ARG A 331 -11.39 6.94 10.35
C ARG A 331 -10.49 8.16 10.50
N ILE A 332 -9.31 7.99 11.08
CA ILE A 332 -8.25 9.00 11.00
C ILE A 332 -7.86 9.16 9.52
N GLY A 333 -7.91 10.39 9.03
CA GLY A 333 -7.95 10.67 7.61
C GLY A 333 -6.70 10.23 6.88
N GLU A 334 -6.90 9.56 5.75
CA GLU A 334 -5.86 9.35 4.75
C GLU A 334 -5.73 10.63 3.94
N ALA A 335 -4.50 11.09 3.73
CA ALA A 335 -4.23 12.33 3.01
C ALA A 335 -3.41 12.05 1.74
N GLY A 336 -3.41 13.01 0.82
CA GLY A 336 -2.61 13.00 -0.40
C GLY A 336 -3.47 12.96 -1.67
N ASP A 337 -2.86 13.41 -2.76
CA ASP A 337 -3.52 13.63 -4.06
C ASP A 337 -4.16 12.36 -4.66
N VAL A 338 -3.85 11.16 -4.15
CA VAL A 338 -4.41 9.88 -4.63
C VAL A 338 -5.90 9.70 -4.29
N TYR A 339 -6.40 10.42 -3.29
CA TYR A 339 -7.83 10.44 -2.91
C TYR A 339 -8.61 11.60 -3.54
N ASP A 340 -7.90 12.56 -4.14
CA ASP A 340 -8.52 13.76 -4.68
C ASP A 340 -9.34 13.46 -5.95
N VAL A 341 -10.55 14.01 -5.99
CA VAL A 341 -11.40 13.99 -7.18
C VAL A 341 -11.42 15.39 -7.77
N ALA A 342 -10.92 15.53 -8.99
CA ALA A 342 -10.90 16.81 -9.70
C ALA A 342 -12.31 17.44 -9.73
N GLY A 343 -12.42 18.67 -9.24
CA GLY A 343 -13.67 19.42 -9.21
C GLY A 343 -14.56 19.19 -7.98
N ARG A 344 -14.11 18.40 -7.00
CA ARG A 344 -14.69 18.37 -5.65
C ARG A 344 -13.91 19.30 -4.71
N ASP A 345 -14.61 19.92 -3.77
CA ASP A 345 -14.02 20.87 -2.82
C ASP A 345 -13.68 20.19 -1.48
N GLU A 346 -14.30 19.03 -1.24
CA GLU A 346 -14.10 18.18 -0.07
C GLU A 346 -12.81 17.38 -0.19
N ARG A 347 -12.01 17.38 0.88
CA ARG A 347 -10.77 16.63 1.01
C ARG A 347 -10.57 16.14 2.44
N SER A 348 -9.65 15.21 2.64
CA SER A 348 -9.22 14.80 3.98
C SER A 348 -7.79 15.26 4.26
N GLU A 349 -7.53 15.65 5.51
CA GLU A 349 -6.22 16.08 5.99
C GLU A 349 -5.74 15.16 7.13
N LEU A 350 -4.47 14.76 7.07
CA LEU A 350 -3.79 13.97 8.09
C LEU A 350 -3.41 14.85 9.30
N ALA A 351 -4.45 15.36 10.00
CA ALA A 351 -4.32 16.31 11.10
C ALA A 351 -4.47 15.66 12.51
N VAL A 352 -4.86 14.39 12.58
CA VAL A 352 -4.98 13.61 13.82
C VAL A 352 -3.86 12.59 13.84
N THR A 353 -2.81 12.85 14.62
CA THR A 353 -1.56 12.05 14.60
C THR A 353 -1.06 11.69 16.00
N SER A 354 -1.83 11.98 17.06
CA SER A 354 -1.49 11.66 18.45
C SER A 354 -2.67 11.13 19.24
N VAL A 355 -2.39 10.40 20.33
CA VAL A 355 -3.43 9.83 21.20
C VAL A 355 -4.34 10.93 21.74
N ALA A 356 -3.77 12.07 22.13
CA ALA A 356 -4.55 13.19 22.65
C ALA A 356 -5.53 13.75 21.60
N GLN A 357 -5.12 13.86 20.34
CA GLN A 357 -5.98 14.32 19.26
C GLN A 357 -7.07 13.30 18.93
N THR A 358 -6.74 12.00 18.88
CA THR A 358 -7.74 10.94 18.64
C THR A 358 -8.78 10.90 19.76
N ARG A 359 -8.36 11.02 21.02
CA ARG A 359 -9.29 11.08 22.15
C ARG A 359 -10.18 12.33 22.11
N ALA A 360 -9.61 13.49 21.79
CA ALA A 360 -10.40 14.72 21.63
C ALA A 360 -11.45 14.58 20.51
N MET A 361 -11.07 13.95 19.39
CA MET A 361 -11.97 13.63 18.29
C MET A 361 -13.10 12.72 18.74
N LEU A 362 -12.76 11.54 19.27
CA LEU A 362 -13.75 10.56 19.71
C LEU A 362 -14.70 11.16 20.73
N SER A 363 -14.20 11.85 21.76
CA SER A 363 -15.07 12.46 22.77
C SER A 363 -16.05 13.50 22.20
N GLY A 364 -15.58 14.38 21.30
CA GLY A 364 -16.44 15.41 20.70
C GLY A 364 -17.49 14.84 19.76
N LEU A 365 -17.10 13.85 18.94
CA LEU A 365 -18.01 13.21 17.99
C LEU A 365 -19.00 12.28 18.67
N LEU A 366 -18.55 11.47 19.64
CA LEU A 366 -19.38 10.50 20.34
C LEU A 366 -20.52 11.17 21.11
N ALA A 367 -20.25 12.31 21.76
CA ALA A 367 -21.29 13.04 22.48
C ALA A 367 -22.46 13.48 21.57
N ALA A 368 -22.19 13.80 20.30
CA ALA A 368 -23.23 14.13 19.32
C ALA A 368 -24.03 12.89 18.88
N HIS A 369 -23.34 11.78 18.67
CA HIS A 369 -23.94 10.49 18.30
C HIS A 369 -24.86 9.96 19.41
N GLU A 370 -24.44 10.05 20.67
CA GLU A 370 -25.24 9.69 21.84
C GLU A 370 -26.53 10.51 21.95
N ARG A 371 -26.45 11.84 21.77
CA ARG A 371 -27.64 12.72 21.78
C ARG A 371 -28.61 12.41 20.66
N ALA A 372 -28.09 12.03 19.49
CA ALA A 372 -28.90 11.65 18.33
C ALA A 372 -29.41 10.19 18.38
N GLY A 373 -28.92 9.38 19.33
CA GLY A 373 -29.22 7.94 19.39
C GLY A 373 -28.69 7.17 18.19
N ARG A 374 -27.54 7.58 17.65
CA ARG A 374 -26.88 7.01 16.47
C ARG A 374 -25.54 6.41 16.82
N ASP A 375 -25.10 5.46 16.02
CA ASP A 375 -23.84 4.77 16.26
C ASP A 375 -22.66 5.49 15.57
N LEU A 376 -21.53 5.53 16.25
CA LEU A 376 -20.24 5.97 15.74
C LEU A 376 -19.36 4.73 15.54
N VAL A 377 -19.17 4.32 14.30
CA VAL A 377 -18.21 3.28 13.95
C VAL A 377 -16.85 3.93 13.72
N PHE A 378 -15.86 3.63 14.54
CA PHE A 378 -14.50 4.14 14.38
C PHE A 378 -13.57 3.04 13.87
N ARG A 379 -13.06 3.22 12.66
CA ARG A 379 -12.05 2.33 12.07
C ARG A 379 -10.69 2.64 12.66
N THR A 380 -10.00 1.60 13.14
CA THR A 380 -8.66 1.74 13.73
C THR A 380 -7.57 1.93 12.69
N TRP A 381 -7.80 1.58 11.42
CA TRP A 381 -6.84 1.71 10.32
C TRP A 381 -6.22 3.10 10.24
N SER A 382 -4.90 3.15 10.13
CA SER A 382 -4.10 4.37 10.05
C SER A 382 -2.89 4.16 9.14
N VAL A 383 -2.50 5.19 8.37
CA VAL A 383 -1.37 5.15 7.41
C VAL A 383 0.03 5.19 8.05
N GLY A 384 0.18 4.69 9.28
CA GLY A 384 1.50 4.62 9.94
C GLY A 384 2.09 5.94 10.44
N VAL A 385 1.35 7.06 10.41
CA VAL A 385 1.87 8.38 10.76
C VAL A 385 1.56 8.78 12.21
N GLY A 386 2.59 9.27 12.91
CA GLY A 386 2.47 9.80 14.26
C GLY A 386 2.36 8.70 15.33
N GLU A 387 2.02 9.11 16.56
CA GLU A 387 1.90 8.20 17.71
C GLU A 387 0.76 7.18 17.53
N VAL A 388 -0.28 7.54 16.77
CA VAL A 388 -1.43 6.67 16.48
C VAL A 388 -1.27 5.89 15.17
N GLY A 389 -0.11 5.97 14.52
CA GLY A 389 0.16 5.23 13.27
C GLY A 389 0.08 3.71 13.41
N ALA A 390 0.30 3.18 14.62
CA ALA A 390 0.17 1.77 14.95
C ALA A 390 -1.14 1.44 15.67
N LEU A 391 -2.13 2.33 15.71
CA LEU A 391 -3.40 2.11 16.43
C LEU A 391 -4.13 0.84 15.99
N HIS A 392 -4.00 0.47 14.72
CA HIS A 392 -4.63 -0.72 14.15
C HIS A 392 -3.89 -2.02 14.47
N THR A 393 -2.67 -2.00 14.98
CA THR A 393 -1.83 -3.21 15.16
C THR A 393 -1.20 -3.33 16.55
N ASP A 394 -1.07 -2.24 17.31
CA ASP A 394 -0.45 -2.22 18.63
C ASP A 394 -1.50 -2.11 19.76
N PRO A 395 -1.67 -3.17 20.59
CA PRO A 395 -2.59 -3.16 21.72
C PRO A 395 -2.32 -2.08 22.79
N GLU A 396 -1.06 -1.65 22.98
CA GLU A 396 -0.75 -0.56 23.92
C GLU A 396 -1.27 0.78 23.39
N VAL A 397 -1.06 1.06 22.10
CA VAL A 397 -1.60 2.28 21.48
C VAL A 397 -3.13 2.25 21.49
N TYR A 398 -3.73 1.08 21.21
CA TYR A 398 -5.16 0.84 21.32
C TYR A 398 -5.70 1.24 22.70
N ARG A 399 -5.19 0.63 23.78
CA ARG A 399 -5.62 0.94 25.16
C ARG A 399 -5.47 2.41 25.50
N ARG A 400 -4.35 3.04 25.12
CA ARG A 400 -4.14 4.47 25.36
C ARG A 400 -5.20 5.35 24.66
N VAL A 401 -5.72 4.94 23.51
CA VAL A 401 -6.81 5.64 22.82
C VAL A 401 -8.16 5.37 23.47
N PHE A 402 -8.52 4.12 23.77
CA PHE A 402 -9.89 3.76 24.16
C PHE A 402 -10.14 3.68 25.67
N ASP A 403 -9.13 3.49 26.52
CA ASP A 403 -9.32 3.35 27.95
C ASP A 403 -10.08 4.55 28.54
N GLY A 404 -11.16 4.27 29.26
CA GLY A 404 -12.03 5.27 29.88
C GLY A 404 -13.05 5.93 28.93
N ILE A 405 -13.20 5.45 27.70
CA ILE A 405 -14.36 5.74 26.84
C ILE A 405 -15.34 4.58 27.01
N ASP A 406 -16.54 4.88 27.51
CA ASP A 406 -17.59 3.89 27.75
C ASP A 406 -18.88 4.40 27.13
N SER A 407 -19.34 3.75 26.07
CA SER A 407 -20.54 4.14 25.33
C SER A 407 -21.08 2.99 24.48
N ASP A 408 -22.37 2.70 24.65
CA ASP A 408 -23.10 1.76 23.80
C ASP A 408 -23.23 2.26 22.35
N ARG A 409 -22.80 3.48 22.04
CA ARG A 409 -22.84 4.07 20.68
C ARG A 409 -21.50 4.05 19.96
N LEU A 410 -20.43 3.56 20.59
CA LEU A 410 -19.13 3.43 19.95
C LEU A 410 -18.91 1.98 19.50
N ILE A 411 -18.70 1.78 18.20
CA ILE A 411 -18.30 0.50 17.61
C ILE A 411 -16.90 0.66 17.05
N VAL A 412 -15.97 -0.20 17.43
CA VAL A 412 -14.61 -0.18 16.90
C VAL A 412 -14.47 -1.21 15.78
N SER A 413 -14.05 -0.74 14.61
CA SER A 413 -13.88 -1.56 13.42
C SER A 413 -12.40 -1.83 13.16
N THR A 414 -12.02 -3.10 12.99
CA THR A 414 -10.61 -3.52 12.86
C THR A 414 -10.48 -4.67 11.87
N LYS A 415 -9.48 -4.59 10.97
CA LYS A 415 -9.14 -5.68 10.04
C LYS A 415 -8.83 -6.98 10.77
N TYR A 416 -9.26 -8.11 10.21
CA TYR A 416 -8.94 -9.42 10.79
C TYR A 416 -7.43 -9.69 10.84
N SER A 417 -6.68 -9.26 9.83
CA SER A 417 -5.22 -9.44 9.73
C SER A 417 -4.44 -8.35 10.46
N GLU A 418 -3.26 -8.70 10.98
CA GLU A 418 -2.25 -7.72 11.40
C GLU A 418 -1.68 -7.01 10.15
N ASP A 419 -2.18 -5.81 9.81
CA ASP A 419 -1.88 -5.00 8.60
C ASP A 419 -2.97 -5.10 7.49
N ASP A 420 -2.63 -4.74 6.26
CA ASP A 420 -3.55 -4.46 5.15
C ASP A 420 -4.01 -5.69 4.35
N PHE A 421 -4.63 -6.67 5.01
CA PHE A 421 -5.19 -7.85 4.34
C PHE A 421 -4.18 -8.61 3.46
N TYR A 422 -2.90 -8.63 3.81
CA TYR A 422 -1.98 -9.61 3.24
C TYR A 422 -2.23 -11.00 3.85
N SER A 423 -1.67 -12.00 3.21
CA SER A 423 -1.60 -13.37 3.71
C SER A 423 -0.28 -13.61 4.42
N HIS A 424 -0.13 -14.75 5.10
CA HIS A 424 0.97 -15.02 6.03
C HIS A 424 1.00 -14.09 7.27
N LEU A 425 -0.07 -13.35 7.51
CA LEU A 425 -0.21 -12.49 8.67
C LEU A 425 -1.00 -13.20 9.78
N PRO A 426 -0.74 -12.88 11.06
CA PRO A 426 -1.55 -13.38 12.16
C PRO A 426 -2.88 -12.63 12.26
N LEU A 427 -3.76 -13.16 13.11
CA LEU A 427 -4.91 -12.42 13.58
C LEU A 427 -4.44 -11.13 14.25
N ASN A 428 -5.13 -10.02 13.98
CA ASN A 428 -4.82 -8.73 14.53
C ASN A 428 -4.92 -8.75 16.06
N ALA A 429 -3.79 -8.57 16.75
CA ALA A 429 -3.73 -8.65 18.20
C ALA A 429 -4.66 -7.66 18.91
N THR A 430 -4.97 -6.51 18.28
CA THR A 430 -5.88 -5.55 18.88
C THR A 430 -7.30 -6.07 18.97
N LEU A 431 -7.73 -7.08 18.18
CA LEU A 431 -9.07 -7.69 18.28
C LEU A 431 -9.32 -8.36 19.63
N GLY A 432 -8.27 -8.82 20.31
CA GLY A 432 -8.37 -9.38 21.67
C GLY A 432 -8.60 -8.34 22.77
N GLU A 433 -8.53 -7.03 22.47
CA GLU A 433 -8.76 -5.98 23.45
C GLU A 433 -10.27 -5.78 23.70
N THR A 434 -10.68 -5.91 24.97
CA THR A 434 -12.07 -5.85 25.43
C THR A 434 -12.51 -4.43 25.82
N GLY A 435 -13.82 -4.22 25.97
CA GLY A 435 -14.39 -2.99 26.56
C GLY A 435 -15.06 -2.04 25.56
N GLN A 436 -15.02 -2.35 24.27
CA GLN A 436 -15.77 -1.66 23.22
C GLN A 436 -16.62 -2.68 22.46
N ARG A 437 -17.76 -2.25 21.88
CA ARG A 437 -18.45 -3.01 20.84
C ARG A 437 -17.55 -3.09 19.60
N ARG A 438 -17.48 -4.21 18.91
CA ARG A 438 -16.54 -4.39 17.78
C ARG A 438 -17.11 -5.09 16.59
N ILE A 439 -16.61 -4.70 15.43
CA ILE A 439 -16.79 -5.42 14.17
C ILE A 439 -15.44 -5.76 13.55
N VAL A 440 -15.37 -6.94 12.93
CA VAL A 440 -14.18 -7.42 12.21
C VAL A 440 -14.30 -7.08 10.74
N GLU A 441 -13.30 -6.41 10.17
CA GLU A 441 -13.28 -6.07 8.74
C GLU A 441 -12.65 -7.18 7.92
N PHE A 442 -13.24 -7.44 6.76
CA PHE A 442 -12.80 -8.43 5.78
C PHE A 442 -12.79 -7.82 4.37
N GLN A 443 -11.91 -8.33 3.51
CA GLN A 443 -11.81 -7.91 2.12
C GLN A 443 -12.05 -9.08 1.17
N SER A 444 -13.20 -9.07 0.50
CA SER A 444 -13.59 -10.13 -0.45
C SER A 444 -12.82 -10.02 -1.76
N ARG A 445 -12.78 -8.80 -2.33
CA ARG A 445 -11.94 -8.48 -3.50
C ARG A 445 -10.53 -8.17 -3.02
N ARG A 446 -9.69 -9.21 -2.91
CA ARG A 446 -8.31 -9.08 -2.40
C ARG A 446 -7.50 -8.11 -3.23
N GLU A 447 -7.18 -6.98 -2.63
CA GLU A 447 -6.46 -5.86 -3.25
C GLU A 447 -5.08 -6.27 -3.73
N TYR A 448 -4.34 -6.99 -2.89
CA TYR A 448 -2.97 -7.41 -3.17
C TYR A 448 -2.88 -8.75 -3.89
N GLU A 449 -3.97 -9.52 -3.96
CA GLU A 449 -3.98 -10.86 -4.56
C GLU A 449 -4.73 -10.83 -5.90
N GLY A 450 -4.29 -9.92 -6.78
CA GLY A 450 -4.80 -9.80 -8.14
C GLY A 450 -6.17 -9.13 -8.27
N MET A 451 -6.61 -8.37 -7.27
CA MET A 451 -7.75 -7.45 -7.38
C MET A 451 -9.06 -8.11 -7.83
N GLY A 452 -9.26 -9.37 -7.44
CA GLY A 452 -10.48 -10.14 -7.72
C GLY A 452 -10.51 -10.86 -9.08
N VAL A 453 -9.41 -10.94 -9.83
CA VAL A 453 -9.35 -11.72 -11.09
C VAL A 453 -8.47 -12.97 -11.04
N LEU A 454 -7.99 -13.34 -9.85
CA LEU A 454 -7.32 -14.63 -9.62
C LEU A 454 -8.23 -15.50 -8.74
N ALA A 455 -8.28 -16.80 -9.02
CA ALA A 455 -9.05 -17.71 -8.18
C ALA A 455 -8.45 -17.70 -6.78
N ASN A 456 -9.28 -17.40 -5.79
CA ASN A 456 -8.82 -17.20 -4.43
C ASN A 456 -9.98 -17.43 -3.44
N ASP A 457 -10.22 -18.70 -3.14
CA ASP A 457 -11.18 -19.11 -2.12
C ASP A 457 -10.59 -18.83 -0.74
N LEU A 458 -11.12 -17.80 -0.06
CA LEU A 458 -10.71 -17.38 1.28
C LEU A 458 -11.61 -17.95 2.36
N THR A 459 -12.50 -18.88 1.98
CA THR A 459 -13.57 -19.33 2.86
C THR A 459 -12.98 -19.87 4.17
N ALA A 460 -12.10 -20.87 4.11
CA ALA A 460 -11.49 -21.42 5.34
C ALA A 460 -10.71 -20.38 6.18
N LEU A 461 -9.98 -19.47 5.54
CA LEU A 461 -9.22 -18.41 6.22
C LEU A 461 -10.13 -17.43 6.96
N HIS A 462 -11.16 -16.90 6.29
CA HIS A 462 -12.08 -15.94 6.89
C HIS A 462 -12.90 -16.56 8.02
N GLY A 463 -13.32 -17.83 7.88
CA GLY A 463 -13.99 -18.57 8.94
C GLY A 463 -13.12 -18.73 10.19
N THR A 464 -11.88 -19.20 10.00
CA THR A 464 -10.91 -19.36 11.10
C THR A 464 -10.65 -18.02 11.79
N ALA A 465 -10.38 -16.97 11.02
CA ALA A 465 -10.13 -15.64 11.56
C ALA A 465 -11.31 -15.08 12.37
N LEU A 466 -12.55 -15.26 11.89
CA LEU A 466 -13.74 -14.79 12.61
C LEU A 466 -13.97 -15.59 13.89
N GLN A 467 -13.87 -16.92 13.83
CA GLN A 467 -14.02 -17.80 15.00
C GLN A 467 -12.98 -17.49 16.07
N GLU A 468 -11.71 -17.34 15.69
CA GLU A 468 -10.63 -16.98 16.64
C GLU A 468 -10.85 -15.59 17.25
N ALA A 469 -11.29 -14.62 16.45
CA ALA A 469 -11.59 -13.28 16.95
C ALA A 469 -12.71 -13.31 17.99
N VAL A 470 -13.86 -13.94 17.67
CA VAL A 470 -15.01 -14.07 18.58
C VAL A 470 -14.63 -14.85 19.85
N ALA A 471 -13.80 -15.88 19.73
CA ALA A 471 -13.30 -16.62 20.88
C ALA A 471 -12.38 -15.78 21.78
N ALA A 472 -11.64 -14.84 21.21
CA ALA A 472 -10.73 -13.96 21.94
C ALA A 472 -11.45 -12.76 22.61
N ASN A 473 -12.61 -12.35 22.10
CA ASN A 473 -13.32 -11.16 22.55
C ASN A 473 -14.84 -11.27 22.37
N ASP A 474 -15.57 -11.34 23.48
CA ASP A 474 -17.04 -11.41 23.51
C ASP A 474 -17.74 -10.10 23.11
N GLY A 475 -16.99 -8.99 23.00
CA GLY A 475 -17.47 -7.72 22.48
C GLY A 475 -17.55 -7.64 20.95
N ILE A 476 -17.12 -8.69 20.23
CA ILE A 476 -17.29 -8.77 18.77
C ILE A 476 -18.75 -9.09 18.45
N GLU A 477 -19.43 -8.11 17.87
CA GLU A 477 -20.85 -8.16 17.55
C GLU A 477 -21.12 -8.27 16.05
N GLY A 478 -20.07 -8.30 15.21
CA GLY A 478 -20.30 -8.26 13.78
C GLY A 478 -19.10 -8.25 12.87
N VAL A 479 -19.41 -8.09 11.60
CA VAL A 479 -18.45 -8.04 10.50
C VAL A 479 -18.73 -6.84 9.60
N TRP A 480 -17.67 -6.33 8.97
CA TRP A 480 -17.78 -5.44 7.82
C TRP A 480 -17.03 -6.01 6.61
N THR A 481 -17.78 -6.33 5.57
CA THR A 481 -17.26 -6.95 4.35
C THR A 481 -17.06 -5.92 3.26
N TRP A 482 -15.83 -5.83 2.75
CA TRP A 482 -15.48 -5.02 1.59
C TRP A 482 -15.71 -5.82 0.32
N THR A 483 -16.82 -5.54 -0.36
CA THR A 483 -17.20 -6.24 -1.59
C THR A 483 -16.46 -5.70 -2.81
N GLN A 484 -16.05 -4.43 -2.78
CA GLN A 484 -15.35 -3.78 -3.90
C GLN A 484 -14.21 -2.86 -3.46
N ASP A 485 -14.38 -2.13 -2.35
CA ASP A 485 -13.39 -1.18 -1.85
C ASP A 485 -12.05 -1.87 -1.51
N GLY A 486 -10.95 -1.12 -1.65
CA GLY A 486 -9.59 -1.61 -1.49
C GLY A 486 -8.74 -1.27 -2.71
N GLY A 487 -7.64 -0.55 -2.48
CA GLY A 487 -6.66 -0.17 -3.48
C GLY A 487 -7.16 0.75 -4.59
N PRO A 488 -6.39 0.89 -5.67
CA PRO A 488 -6.73 1.71 -6.80
C PRO A 488 -7.87 1.07 -7.58
N TRP A 489 -8.77 1.93 -8.05
CA TRP A 489 -9.93 1.50 -8.82
C TRP A 489 -9.59 1.29 -10.29
N ARG A 490 -8.58 2.00 -10.80
CA ARG A 490 -8.29 2.15 -12.24
C ARG A 490 -6.91 1.63 -12.66
N ALA A 491 -6.03 1.35 -11.72
CA ALA A 491 -4.86 0.52 -11.91
C ALA A 491 -5.23 -0.92 -11.53
N GLY A 492 -5.06 -1.87 -12.45
CA GLY A 492 -5.56 -3.24 -12.31
C GLY A 492 -6.88 -3.50 -13.07
N PRO A 493 -7.50 -4.66 -12.85
CA PRO A 493 -8.64 -5.13 -13.64
C PRO A 493 -9.91 -4.31 -13.41
N MET A 494 -10.69 -4.08 -14.47
CA MET A 494 -12.05 -3.55 -14.40
C MET A 494 -13.06 -4.63 -13.99
N ALA A 495 -12.81 -5.27 -12.84
CA ALA A 495 -13.74 -6.15 -12.14
C ALA A 495 -14.51 -5.32 -11.10
N LEU A 496 -15.79 -5.08 -11.39
CA LEU A 496 -16.68 -4.22 -10.62
C LEU A 496 -17.88 -5.05 -10.15
N TYR A 497 -18.02 -5.21 -8.83
CA TYR A 497 -19.00 -6.10 -8.20
C TYR A 497 -20.41 -5.76 -8.66
N LEU A 498 -21.11 -6.76 -9.21
CA LEU A 498 -22.43 -6.66 -9.85
C LEU A 498 -22.54 -5.74 -11.09
N GLU A 499 -21.47 -5.04 -11.49
CA GLU A 499 -21.49 -4.09 -12.61
C GLU A 499 -20.76 -4.59 -13.86
N ARG A 500 -19.53 -5.12 -13.72
CA ARG A 500 -18.70 -5.58 -14.85
C ARG A 500 -17.66 -6.61 -14.43
N GLY A 501 -17.23 -7.44 -15.38
CA GLY A 501 -16.23 -8.47 -15.16
C GLY A 501 -16.82 -9.70 -14.49
N TRP A 502 -15.98 -10.71 -14.24
CA TRP A 502 -16.41 -11.94 -13.61
C TRP A 502 -16.21 -11.88 -12.09
N TRP A 503 -16.99 -11.00 -11.46
CA TRP A 503 -17.05 -10.83 -10.01
C TRP A 503 -17.49 -12.07 -9.19
N PRO A 504 -18.13 -13.13 -9.74
CA PRO A 504 -18.40 -14.34 -8.96
C PRO A 504 -17.17 -14.89 -8.23
N LEU A 505 -15.96 -14.71 -8.76
CA LEU A 505 -14.73 -15.20 -8.15
C LEU A 505 -14.51 -14.71 -6.71
N TYR A 506 -14.88 -13.47 -6.41
CA TYR A 506 -14.79 -12.91 -5.06
C TYR A 506 -16.17 -12.71 -4.40
N ASP A 507 -17.26 -12.99 -5.12
CA ASP A 507 -18.60 -13.12 -4.52
C ASP A 507 -18.66 -14.27 -3.53
N LEU A 508 -17.96 -15.38 -3.78
CA LEU A 508 -17.82 -16.49 -2.85
C LEU A 508 -17.37 -15.98 -1.46
N ASN A 509 -16.36 -15.11 -1.42
CA ASN A 509 -15.83 -14.57 -0.17
C ASN A 509 -16.86 -13.67 0.52
N THR A 510 -17.61 -12.85 -0.23
CA THR A 510 -18.72 -12.03 0.29
C THR A 510 -19.87 -12.88 0.81
N TYR A 511 -20.22 -13.95 0.10
CA TYR A 511 -21.25 -14.90 0.51
C TYR A 511 -20.84 -15.62 1.79
N GLY A 512 -19.59 -16.11 1.86
CA GLY A 512 -19.06 -16.86 2.98
C GLY A 512 -19.02 -16.08 4.29
N ILE A 513 -18.56 -14.83 4.27
CA ILE A 513 -18.56 -13.97 5.47
C ILE A 513 -19.98 -13.76 5.99
N GLY A 514 -20.95 -13.52 5.10
CA GLY A 514 -22.37 -13.42 5.46
C GLY A 514 -22.97 -14.73 5.99
N ARG A 515 -22.43 -15.89 5.58
CA ARG A 515 -22.81 -17.21 6.13
C ARG A 515 -22.24 -17.41 7.54
N TRP A 516 -20.94 -17.18 7.78
CA TRP A 516 -20.38 -17.34 9.14
C TRP A 516 -20.94 -16.36 10.14
N ALA A 517 -21.17 -15.10 9.75
CA ALA A 517 -21.74 -14.14 10.68
C ALA A 517 -23.17 -14.52 11.11
N ARG A 518 -23.86 -15.39 10.35
CA ARG A 518 -25.13 -16.00 10.75
C ARG A 518 -24.95 -17.31 11.53
N ASP A 519 -23.91 -18.08 11.21
CA ASP A 519 -23.68 -19.43 11.74
C ASP A 519 -22.17 -19.68 11.83
N LEU A 520 -21.59 -19.40 13.00
CA LEU A 520 -20.17 -19.54 13.28
C LEU A 520 -19.71 -21.00 13.29
N ASP A 521 -20.64 -21.95 13.43
CA ASP A 521 -20.37 -23.39 13.38
C ASP A 521 -20.42 -23.96 11.95
N ALA A 522 -20.69 -23.12 10.94
CA ALA A 522 -20.76 -23.55 9.55
C ALA A 522 -19.39 -24.02 9.02
N GLU A 523 -19.39 -25.21 8.40
CA GLU A 523 -18.21 -25.79 7.78
C GLU A 523 -17.81 -25.04 6.48
N PRO A 524 -16.53 -24.71 6.27
CA PRO A 524 -16.07 -23.99 5.07
C PRO A 524 -16.47 -24.68 3.75
N GLY A 525 -16.33 -26.01 3.68
CA GLY A 525 -16.69 -26.78 2.48
C GLY A 525 -18.19 -26.73 2.16
N ASP A 526 -19.05 -26.61 3.19
CA ASP A 526 -20.50 -26.48 3.01
C ASP A 526 -20.86 -25.14 2.37
N ILE A 527 -20.20 -24.06 2.81
CA ILE A 527 -20.37 -22.71 2.29
C ILE A 527 -19.92 -22.63 0.83
N SER A 528 -18.69 -23.06 0.52
CA SER A 528 -18.19 -23.06 -0.86
C SER A 528 -19.07 -23.94 -1.76
N GLY A 529 -19.52 -25.10 -1.27
CA GLY A 529 -20.43 -25.99 -2.00
C GLY A 529 -21.79 -25.37 -2.29
N ASP A 530 -22.40 -24.67 -1.32
CA ASP A 530 -23.66 -23.96 -1.49
C ASP A 530 -23.55 -22.82 -2.51
N TRP A 531 -22.44 -22.09 -2.45
CA TRP A 531 -22.13 -21.06 -3.43
C TRP A 531 -21.94 -21.63 -4.84
N ILE A 532 -21.16 -22.71 -4.99
CA ILE A 532 -20.96 -23.38 -6.30
C ILE A 532 -22.31 -23.81 -6.88
N ARG A 533 -23.21 -24.41 -6.09
CA ARG A 533 -24.54 -24.82 -6.58
C ARG A 533 -25.40 -23.65 -7.00
N SER A 534 -25.37 -22.56 -6.24
CA SER A 534 -26.19 -21.38 -6.50
C SER A 534 -25.67 -20.53 -7.67
N ALA A 535 -24.37 -20.26 -7.71
CA ALA A 535 -23.74 -19.34 -8.67
C ALA A 535 -23.18 -20.04 -9.92
N VAL A 536 -22.68 -21.27 -9.81
CA VAL A 536 -21.89 -21.93 -10.86
C VAL A 536 -22.62 -23.07 -11.55
N SER A 537 -22.89 -24.16 -10.84
CA SER A 537 -23.50 -25.36 -11.42
C SER A 537 -24.13 -26.26 -10.37
N ARG A 538 -25.28 -26.82 -10.72
CA ARG A 538 -25.98 -27.86 -9.95
C ARG A 538 -25.63 -29.28 -10.40
N VAL A 539 -24.81 -29.46 -11.44
CA VAL A 539 -24.43 -30.78 -11.95
C VAL A 539 -23.26 -31.33 -11.12
N PRO A 540 -23.40 -32.50 -10.45
CA PRO A 540 -22.37 -32.99 -9.51
C PRO A 540 -20.95 -33.06 -10.07
N SER A 541 -20.76 -33.52 -11.32
CA SER A 541 -19.43 -33.58 -11.94
C SER A 541 -18.79 -32.21 -12.18
N THR A 542 -19.61 -31.19 -12.40
CA THR A 542 -19.14 -29.81 -12.59
C THR A 542 -18.92 -29.14 -11.25
N GLN A 543 -19.75 -29.46 -10.24
CA GLN A 543 -19.50 -29.06 -8.85
C GLN A 543 -18.13 -29.57 -8.39
N GLU A 544 -17.85 -30.86 -8.58
CA GLU A 544 -16.57 -31.50 -8.21
C GLU A 544 -15.37 -30.80 -8.87
N ALA A 545 -15.40 -30.62 -10.20
CA ALA A 545 -14.29 -29.97 -10.92
C ALA A 545 -14.04 -28.51 -10.49
N VAL A 546 -15.10 -27.76 -10.15
CA VAL A 546 -14.98 -26.38 -9.68
C VAL A 546 -14.53 -26.33 -8.22
N ALA A 547 -15.05 -27.23 -7.37
CA ALA A 547 -14.65 -27.35 -5.97
C ALA A 547 -13.18 -27.73 -5.83
N GLU A 548 -12.68 -28.67 -6.64
CA GLU A 548 -11.26 -29.01 -6.68
C GLU A 548 -10.40 -27.82 -7.11
N ALA A 549 -10.85 -27.04 -8.10
CA ALA A 549 -10.12 -25.87 -8.56
C ALA A 549 -10.08 -24.76 -7.51
N LEU A 550 -11.21 -24.47 -6.85
CA LEU A 550 -11.29 -23.49 -5.76
C LEU A 550 -10.51 -23.94 -4.52
N GLY A 551 -10.61 -25.21 -4.13
CA GLY A 551 -9.83 -25.78 -3.03
C GLY A 551 -8.32 -25.86 -3.31
N ALA A 552 -7.88 -25.75 -4.56
CA ALA A 552 -6.46 -25.62 -4.90
C ALA A 552 -6.00 -24.15 -5.05
N SER A 553 -6.94 -23.22 -5.16
CA SER A 553 -6.67 -21.83 -5.53
C SER A 553 -5.84 -21.09 -4.46
N ARG A 554 -6.13 -21.32 -3.18
CA ARG A 554 -5.39 -20.70 -2.07
C ARG A 554 -3.89 -21.02 -2.12
N SER A 555 -3.53 -22.29 -2.35
CA SER A 555 -2.13 -22.70 -2.50
C SER A 555 -1.47 -22.09 -3.74
N ALA A 556 -2.20 -21.99 -4.87
CA ALA A 556 -1.67 -21.33 -6.06
C ALA A 556 -1.32 -19.84 -5.81
N ILE A 557 -2.14 -19.15 -5.03
CA ILE A 557 -1.91 -17.75 -4.62
C ILE A 557 -0.74 -17.64 -3.65
N LEU A 558 -0.70 -18.46 -2.59
CA LEU A 558 0.38 -18.45 -1.60
C LEU A 558 1.75 -18.72 -2.26
N ASP A 559 1.87 -19.82 -3.01
CA ASP A 559 3.13 -20.21 -3.66
C ASP A 559 3.52 -19.31 -4.85
N GLY A 560 2.52 -18.63 -5.43
CA GLY A 560 2.64 -17.86 -6.66
C GLY A 560 2.93 -16.38 -6.44
N LEU A 561 2.28 -15.76 -5.47
CA LEU A 561 2.38 -14.34 -5.16
C LEU A 561 3.30 -14.05 -3.97
N TYR A 562 3.54 -15.02 -3.09
CA TYR A 562 4.44 -14.85 -1.94
C TYR A 562 5.74 -15.65 -2.13
N ILE A 563 6.71 -15.38 -1.26
CA ILE A 563 7.94 -16.14 -1.12
C ILE A 563 7.94 -16.61 0.33
N SER A 564 7.57 -17.87 0.61
CA SER A 564 7.21 -18.30 1.97
C SER A 564 8.35 -18.07 2.97
N ALA A 565 9.58 -18.37 2.56
CA ALA A 565 10.79 -18.11 3.37
C ALA A 565 10.95 -16.64 3.83
N PHE A 566 10.36 -15.68 3.12
CA PHE A 566 10.27 -14.28 3.52
C PHE A 566 8.94 -13.96 4.20
N ALA A 567 7.81 -14.40 3.63
CA ALA A 567 6.47 -14.03 4.04
C ALA A 567 6.08 -14.54 5.44
N GLU A 568 6.63 -15.68 5.86
CA GLU A 568 6.43 -16.24 7.20
C GLU A 568 7.24 -15.52 8.29
N LYS A 569 8.09 -14.54 7.92
CA LYS A 569 8.91 -13.79 8.87
C LYS A 569 8.29 -12.42 9.14
N ARG A 570 8.42 -11.97 10.38
CA ARG A 570 8.21 -10.58 10.73
C ARG A 570 9.50 -9.81 10.49
N VAL A 571 9.56 -9.06 9.39
CA VAL A 571 10.76 -8.32 8.97
C VAL A 571 10.58 -6.85 9.28
N HIS A 572 11.51 -6.24 10.01
CA HIS A 572 11.59 -4.80 10.15
C HIS A 572 12.71 -4.28 9.25
N ALA A 573 12.43 -3.28 8.42
CA ALA A 573 13.41 -2.65 7.55
C ALA A 573 13.02 -1.19 7.27
N LEU A 574 14.01 -0.29 7.21
CA LEU A 574 13.80 1.16 6.98
C LEU A 574 12.91 1.84 8.04
N GLY A 575 12.85 1.28 9.26
CA GLY A 575 11.95 1.74 10.31
C GLY A 575 10.47 1.40 10.05
N LEU A 576 10.21 0.54 9.07
CA LEU A 576 8.89 0.03 8.70
C LEU A 576 8.80 -1.47 8.99
N LEU A 577 7.58 -1.99 9.02
CA LEU A 577 7.29 -3.41 8.93
C LEU A 577 6.80 -3.66 7.49
N PRO A 578 7.67 -4.05 6.54
CA PRO A 578 7.24 -4.23 5.16
C PRO A 578 6.27 -5.40 5.03
N PRO A 579 5.37 -5.36 4.02
CA PRO A 579 4.36 -6.39 3.87
C PRO A 579 4.98 -7.73 3.45
N PRO A 580 4.34 -8.87 3.77
CA PRO A 580 4.81 -10.20 3.37
C PRO A 580 5.00 -10.37 1.85
N MET A 581 4.24 -9.63 1.03
CA MET A 581 4.30 -9.67 -0.44
C MET A 581 5.26 -8.62 -1.06
N MET A 582 6.37 -8.29 -0.40
CA MET A 582 7.26 -7.19 -0.79
C MET A 582 7.76 -7.18 -2.25
N TRP A 583 7.94 -8.33 -2.90
CA TRP A 583 8.49 -8.39 -4.26
C TRP A 583 7.50 -8.01 -5.37
N ILE A 584 6.20 -8.02 -5.05
CA ILE A 584 5.13 -7.40 -5.84
C ILE A 584 4.67 -6.21 -4.99
N PHE A 585 5.47 -5.14 -5.03
CA PHE A 585 5.35 -4.04 -4.07
C PHE A 585 4.16 -3.16 -4.46
N GLU A 586 3.05 -3.35 -3.74
CA GLU A 586 1.71 -2.77 -3.97
C GLU A 586 1.07 -3.21 -5.31
N TRP A 587 -0.09 -3.85 -5.21
CA TRP A 587 -0.99 -4.23 -6.30
C TRP A 587 -0.38 -5.09 -7.41
N ASP A 588 0.04 -4.47 -8.53
CA ASP A 588 0.47 -5.13 -9.76
C ASP A 588 1.93 -4.81 -10.14
N VAL A 589 2.68 -4.14 -9.27
CA VAL A 589 4.02 -3.63 -9.57
C VAL A 589 5.11 -4.59 -9.12
N LEU A 590 5.85 -5.15 -10.08
CA LEU A 590 7.00 -6.01 -9.78
C LEU A 590 8.19 -5.17 -9.29
N ALA A 591 8.65 -5.43 -8.06
CA ALA A 591 9.73 -4.67 -7.44
C ALA A 591 11.04 -4.80 -8.22
N GLY A 592 11.71 -3.67 -8.49
CA GLY A 592 12.98 -3.62 -9.22
C GLY A 592 14.11 -2.91 -8.46
N ASP A 593 13.86 -2.57 -7.21
CA ASP A 593 14.79 -1.82 -6.38
C ASP A 593 15.71 -2.74 -5.57
N THR A 594 16.84 -2.17 -5.17
CA THR A 594 17.86 -2.89 -4.42
C THR A 594 17.50 -3.08 -2.96
N ALA A 595 16.70 -2.20 -2.34
CA ALA A 595 16.30 -2.36 -0.93
C ALA A 595 15.47 -3.64 -0.75
N THR A 596 14.40 -3.80 -1.55
CA THR A 596 13.52 -4.96 -1.54
C THR A 596 14.30 -6.26 -1.74
N TRP A 597 15.03 -6.38 -2.85
CA TRP A 597 15.70 -7.64 -3.21
C TRP A 597 16.92 -7.96 -2.33
N SER A 598 17.58 -6.94 -1.75
CA SER A 598 18.66 -7.20 -0.80
C SER A 598 18.13 -7.75 0.51
N VAL A 599 17.00 -7.23 1.00
CA VAL A 599 16.33 -7.74 2.20
C VAL A 599 15.80 -9.14 1.96
N ILE A 600 15.00 -9.36 0.90
CA ILE A 600 14.46 -10.67 0.55
C ILE A 600 15.59 -11.70 0.37
N GLY A 601 16.63 -11.36 -0.40
CA GLY A 601 17.76 -12.27 -0.62
C GLY A 601 18.54 -12.60 0.64
N THR A 602 18.58 -11.69 1.62
CA THR A 602 19.21 -11.94 2.92
C THR A 602 18.36 -12.85 3.80
N VAL A 603 17.04 -12.64 3.83
CA VAL A 603 16.09 -13.43 4.63
C VAL A 603 15.95 -14.85 4.07
N VAL A 604 15.74 -14.99 2.76
CA VAL A 604 15.63 -16.30 2.08
C VAL A 604 16.93 -17.10 2.21
N GLY A 605 18.08 -16.43 2.21
CA GLY A 605 19.36 -17.08 2.52
C GLY A 605 19.69 -18.26 1.61
N ASP A 606 19.75 -19.46 2.19
CA ASP A 606 20.10 -20.71 1.50
C ASP A 606 18.87 -21.45 0.91
N ASP A 607 17.66 -20.99 1.23
CA ASP A 607 16.39 -21.62 0.81
C ASP A 607 15.94 -21.21 -0.60
N VAL A 608 16.84 -20.57 -1.38
CA VAL A 608 16.59 -20.14 -2.76
C VAL A 608 16.02 -21.25 -3.64
N ARG A 609 16.44 -22.51 -3.44
CA ARG A 609 15.93 -23.63 -4.24
C ARG A 609 14.44 -23.89 -3.97
N GLU A 610 14.05 -23.85 -2.71
CA GLU A 610 12.67 -24.07 -2.26
C GLU A 610 11.78 -22.93 -2.72
N ALA A 611 12.19 -21.69 -2.44
CA ALA A 611 11.51 -20.49 -2.92
C ALA A 611 11.33 -20.44 -4.45
N VAL A 612 12.30 -20.95 -5.23
CA VAL A 612 12.15 -21.07 -6.70
C VAL A 612 11.17 -22.18 -7.08
N GLN A 613 11.12 -23.27 -6.31
CA GLN A 613 10.26 -24.41 -6.56
C GLN A 613 8.79 -24.09 -6.25
N GLU A 614 8.49 -23.36 -5.16
CA GLU A 614 7.13 -22.95 -4.74
C GLU A 614 6.29 -22.47 -5.93
N GLY A 615 6.70 -21.41 -6.60
CA GLY A 615 5.93 -20.90 -7.76
C GLY A 615 6.13 -21.66 -9.07
N ARG A 616 6.96 -22.72 -9.13
CA ARG A 616 6.77 -23.74 -10.18
C ARG A 616 5.59 -24.64 -9.83
N ASP A 617 5.42 -24.91 -8.55
CA ASP A 617 4.27 -25.66 -8.02
C ASP A 617 3.00 -24.82 -8.18
N ALA A 618 3.02 -23.50 -7.92
CA ALA A 618 1.89 -22.59 -8.23
C ALA A 618 1.46 -22.67 -9.71
N VAL A 619 2.41 -22.66 -10.65
CA VAL A 619 2.15 -22.83 -12.08
C VAL A 619 1.55 -24.20 -12.39
N ALA A 620 2.01 -25.26 -11.72
CA ALA A 620 1.46 -26.60 -11.89
C ALA A 620 0.04 -26.73 -11.33
N THR A 621 -0.25 -26.08 -10.20
CA THR A 621 -1.56 -25.99 -9.55
C THR A 621 -2.54 -25.23 -10.43
N ALA A 622 -2.21 -24.01 -10.87
CA ALA A 622 -3.04 -23.22 -11.78
C ALA A 622 -3.33 -23.95 -13.11
N ARG A 623 -2.34 -24.68 -13.65
CA ARG A 623 -2.56 -25.52 -14.84
C ARG A 623 -3.52 -26.68 -14.58
N THR A 624 -3.56 -27.21 -13.36
CA THR A 624 -4.49 -28.27 -12.98
C THR A 624 -5.90 -27.72 -12.80
N MET A 625 -6.04 -26.59 -12.11
CA MET A 625 -7.30 -25.84 -11.98
C MET A 625 -7.90 -25.54 -13.35
N LEU A 626 -7.11 -24.98 -14.27
CA LEU A 626 -7.53 -24.69 -15.65
C LEU A 626 -8.00 -25.96 -16.38
N ARG A 627 -7.28 -27.08 -16.24
CA ARG A 627 -7.66 -28.34 -16.90
C ARG A 627 -8.99 -28.88 -16.37
N GLN A 628 -9.20 -28.84 -15.04
CA GLN A 628 -10.45 -29.29 -14.41
C GLN A 628 -11.63 -28.48 -14.92
N VAL A 629 -11.60 -27.16 -14.77
CA VAL A 629 -12.69 -26.27 -15.17
C VAL A 629 -12.96 -26.33 -16.68
N ARG A 630 -11.91 -26.25 -17.51
CA ARG A 630 -12.06 -26.30 -18.97
C ARG A 630 -12.64 -27.64 -19.46
N SER A 631 -12.43 -28.74 -18.74
CA SER A 631 -12.96 -30.06 -19.13
C SER A 631 -14.46 -30.22 -18.91
N THR A 632 -15.07 -29.35 -18.10
CA THR A 632 -16.52 -29.40 -17.85
C THR A 632 -17.32 -28.97 -19.10
N PRO A 633 -18.48 -29.58 -19.38
CA PRO A 633 -19.35 -29.13 -20.47
C PRO A 633 -19.95 -27.75 -20.17
N ALA A 634 -19.91 -26.79 -21.11
CA ALA A 634 -20.49 -25.46 -20.89
C ALA A 634 -21.98 -25.50 -20.50
N ASN A 635 -22.76 -26.40 -21.09
CA ASN A 635 -24.19 -26.60 -20.80
C ASN A 635 -24.48 -27.23 -19.42
N SER A 636 -23.44 -27.62 -18.67
CA SER A 636 -23.58 -28.06 -17.28
C SER A 636 -23.53 -26.89 -16.29
N TRP A 637 -23.15 -25.70 -16.73
CA TRP A 637 -23.14 -24.49 -15.91
C TRP A 637 -24.54 -23.86 -15.87
N ASN A 638 -24.84 -23.16 -14.78
CA ASN A 638 -26.09 -22.40 -14.65
C ASN A 638 -26.19 -21.31 -15.75
N ASP A 639 -25.05 -20.77 -16.18
CA ASP A 639 -24.89 -19.89 -17.34
C ASP A 639 -23.70 -20.38 -18.20
N GLU A 640 -23.97 -20.68 -19.48
CA GLU A 640 -22.94 -21.16 -20.41
C GLU A 640 -21.83 -20.13 -20.66
N ALA A 641 -22.13 -18.83 -20.59
CA ALA A 641 -21.13 -17.78 -20.78
C ALA A 641 -20.13 -17.73 -19.61
N SER A 642 -20.57 -18.09 -18.39
CA SER A 642 -19.73 -18.13 -17.20
C SER A 642 -18.61 -19.18 -17.29
N HIS A 643 -18.81 -20.29 -18.01
CA HIS A 643 -17.74 -21.27 -18.28
C HIS A 643 -16.58 -20.66 -19.06
N ALA A 644 -16.88 -19.86 -20.09
CA ALA A 644 -15.88 -19.21 -20.91
C ALA A 644 -15.11 -18.12 -20.12
N SER A 645 -15.80 -17.37 -19.27
CA SER A 645 -15.17 -16.38 -18.37
C SER A 645 -14.25 -17.04 -17.35
N ALA A 646 -14.70 -18.11 -16.70
CA ALA A 646 -13.89 -18.90 -15.75
C ALA A 646 -12.61 -19.43 -16.41
N THR A 647 -12.75 -19.98 -17.63
CA THR A 647 -11.61 -20.50 -18.39
C THR A 647 -10.62 -19.39 -18.74
N GLN A 648 -11.08 -18.21 -19.21
CA GLN A 648 -10.20 -17.08 -19.55
C GLN A 648 -9.45 -16.54 -18.33
N ILE A 649 -10.08 -16.53 -17.16
CA ILE A 649 -9.45 -16.10 -15.91
C ILE A 649 -8.37 -17.08 -15.46
N LEU A 650 -8.63 -18.38 -15.51
CA LEU A 650 -7.62 -19.38 -15.18
C LEU A 650 -6.47 -19.44 -16.21
N GLU A 651 -6.72 -19.08 -17.47
CA GLU A 651 -5.65 -18.83 -18.46
C GLU A 651 -4.80 -17.62 -18.09
N TYR A 652 -5.43 -16.53 -17.66
CA TYR A 652 -4.74 -15.32 -17.21
C TYR A 652 -3.89 -15.59 -15.97
N GLU A 653 -4.46 -16.23 -14.95
CA GLU A 653 -3.77 -16.64 -13.73
C GLU A 653 -2.56 -17.52 -14.05
N LEU A 654 -2.73 -18.55 -14.89
CA LEU A 654 -1.61 -19.40 -15.33
C LEU A 654 -0.50 -18.59 -16.02
N SER A 655 -0.86 -17.69 -16.95
CA SER A 655 0.10 -16.86 -17.68
C SER A 655 0.85 -15.90 -16.74
N LEU A 656 0.13 -15.29 -15.79
CA LEU A 656 0.70 -14.40 -14.79
C LEU A 656 1.68 -15.16 -13.89
N LEU A 657 1.26 -16.30 -13.32
CA LEU A 657 2.10 -17.11 -12.45
C LEU A 657 3.33 -17.67 -13.18
N GLU A 658 3.23 -18.00 -14.47
CA GLU A 658 4.39 -18.38 -15.28
C GLU A 658 5.41 -17.24 -15.40
N MET A 659 4.96 -16.01 -15.68
CA MET A 659 5.83 -14.83 -15.71
C MET A 659 6.47 -14.57 -14.35
N LEU A 660 5.68 -14.58 -13.27
CA LEU A 660 6.13 -14.34 -11.90
C LEU A 660 7.14 -15.39 -11.43
N SER A 661 6.92 -16.67 -11.76
CA SER A 661 7.83 -17.78 -11.43
C SER A 661 9.24 -17.56 -12.02
N TRP A 662 9.31 -17.12 -13.28
CA TRP A 662 10.59 -16.81 -13.92
C TRP A 662 11.23 -15.52 -13.39
N PHE A 663 10.43 -14.50 -13.09
CA PHE A 663 10.92 -13.27 -12.48
C PHE A 663 11.56 -13.55 -11.12
N ARG A 664 10.83 -14.24 -10.23
CA ARG A 664 11.32 -14.68 -8.92
C ARG A 664 12.60 -15.49 -9.04
N SER A 665 12.65 -16.45 -9.96
CA SER A 665 13.84 -17.27 -10.16
C SER A 665 15.05 -16.45 -10.58
N THR A 666 14.84 -15.45 -11.42
CA THR A 666 15.92 -14.54 -11.86
C THR A 666 16.45 -13.73 -10.69
N ALA A 667 15.56 -13.10 -9.92
CA ALA A 667 15.92 -12.21 -8.84
C ALA A 667 16.54 -12.94 -7.64
N LEU A 668 15.99 -14.09 -7.22
CA LEU A 668 16.54 -14.89 -6.11
C LEU A 668 17.91 -15.47 -6.45
N HIS A 669 18.11 -15.97 -7.67
CA HIS A 669 19.44 -16.44 -8.07
C HIS A 669 20.44 -15.30 -8.20
N HIS A 670 20.04 -14.13 -8.70
CA HIS A 670 20.93 -12.96 -8.72
C HIS A 670 21.32 -12.53 -7.30
N ALA A 671 20.36 -12.45 -6.37
CA ALA A 671 20.63 -12.13 -4.97
C ALA A 671 21.55 -13.18 -4.31
N ALA A 672 21.34 -14.47 -4.58
CA ALA A 672 22.22 -15.54 -4.10
C ALA A 672 23.65 -15.41 -4.64
N TRP A 673 23.80 -15.07 -5.93
CA TRP A 673 25.12 -14.80 -6.51
C TRP A 673 25.79 -13.59 -5.83
N VAL A 674 25.07 -12.49 -5.64
CA VAL A 674 25.60 -11.30 -4.94
C VAL A 674 26.08 -11.65 -3.51
N ARG A 675 25.39 -12.54 -2.82
CA ARG A 675 25.74 -12.97 -1.45
C ARG A 675 26.92 -13.95 -1.42
N THR A 676 26.96 -14.91 -2.34
CA THR A 676 27.86 -16.07 -2.25
C THR A 676 29.06 -16.01 -3.21
N GLY A 677 28.93 -15.27 -4.32
CA GLY A 677 29.87 -15.31 -5.44
C GLY A 677 29.84 -16.61 -6.24
N ASP A 678 28.85 -17.49 -6.05
CA ASP A 678 28.74 -18.75 -6.81
C ASP A 678 28.24 -18.50 -8.24
N ASP A 679 29.10 -18.74 -9.22
CA ASP A 679 28.79 -18.59 -10.65
C ASP A 679 27.62 -19.49 -11.10
N ALA A 680 27.32 -20.58 -10.40
CA ALA A 680 26.14 -21.40 -10.70
C ALA A 680 24.84 -20.60 -10.57
N HIS A 681 24.76 -19.71 -9.57
CA HIS A 681 23.64 -18.81 -9.38
C HIS A 681 23.59 -17.72 -10.45
N ALA A 682 24.73 -17.16 -10.87
CA ALA A 682 24.77 -16.22 -11.99
C ALA A 682 24.24 -16.84 -13.30
N VAL A 683 24.70 -18.05 -13.63
CA VAL A 683 24.24 -18.79 -14.83
C VAL A 683 22.74 -19.12 -14.74
N ALA A 684 22.25 -19.49 -13.56
CA ALA A 684 20.84 -19.75 -13.35
C ALA A 684 20.00 -18.47 -13.49
N ALA A 685 20.47 -17.34 -12.94
CA ALA A 685 19.81 -16.05 -13.08
C ALA A 685 19.72 -15.61 -14.55
N ASP A 686 20.81 -15.72 -15.32
CA ASP A 686 20.80 -15.35 -16.74
C ASP A 686 19.84 -16.20 -17.57
N ARG A 687 19.81 -17.52 -17.34
CA ARG A 687 18.87 -18.43 -18.01
C ARG A 687 17.42 -18.08 -17.65
N SER A 688 17.14 -17.85 -16.38
CA SER A 688 15.79 -17.48 -15.92
C SER A 688 15.37 -16.11 -16.45
N ARG A 689 16.32 -15.17 -16.63
CA ARG A 689 16.05 -13.84 -17.20
C ARG A 689 15.55 -13.91 -18.64
N GLU A 690 16.14 -14.79 -19.45
CA GLU A 690 15.68 -15.04 -20.82
C GLU A 690 14.24 -15.58 -20.82
N ARG A 691 13.95 -16.56 -19.95
CA ARG A 691 12.59 -17.12 -19.81
C ARG A 691 11.58 -16.11 -19.28
N TYR A 692 11.99 -15.25 -18.35
CA TYR A 692 11.17 -14.16 -17.86
C TYR A 692 10.80 -13.21 -19.00
N ARG A 693 11.76 -12.81 -19.85
CA ARG A 693 11.49 -11.95 -21.01
C ARG A 693 10.50 -12.59 -21.96
N GLU A 694 10.68 -13.87 -22.30
CA GLU A 694 9.74 -14.64 -23.14
C GLU A 694 8.33 -14.65 -22.54
N ALA A 695 8.20 -15.01 -21.26
CA ALA A 695 6.91 -15.09 -20.57
C ALA A 695 6.23 -13.72 -20.41
N ARG A 696 7.00 -12.69 -20.04
CA ARG A 696 6.55 -11.30 -19.92
C ARG A 696 6.05 -10.76 -21.26
N ASP A 697 6.77 -11.00 -22.34
CA ASP A 697 6.38 -10.52 -23.67
C ASP A 697 5.10 -11.23 -24.15
N ALA A 698 4.99 -12.54 -23.94
CA ALA A 698 3.76 -13.29 -24.24
C ALA A 698 2.56 -12.83 -23.40
N HIS A 699 2.76 -12.56 -22.11
CA HIS A 699 1.74 -12.05 -21.21
C HIS A 699 1.29 -10.64 -21.64
N ARG A 700 2.24 -9.74 -21.91
CA ARG A 700 1.95 -8.38 -22.42
C ARG A 700 1.26 -8.38 -23.78
N GLU A 701 1.66 -9.26 -24.70
CA GLU A 701 1.01 -9.40 -26.01
C GLU A 701 -0.46 -9.82 -25.88
N THR A 702 -0.74 -10.71 -24.93
CA THR A 702 -2.10 -11.23 -24.71
C THR A 702 -2.99 -10.26 -23.92
N TYR A 703 -2.43 -9.62 -22.88
CA TYR A 703 -3.19 -8.91 -21.85
C TYR A 703 -2.93 -7.40 -21.76
N GLY A 704 -1.90 -6.87 -22.44
CA GLY A 704 -1.48 -5.47 -22.30
C GLY A 704 -2.56 -4.43 -22.67
N ASP A 705 -3.46 -4.76 -23.59
CA ASP A 705 -4.57 -3.89 -24.01
C ASP A 705 -5.93 -4.27 -23.37
N ARG A 706 -5.96 -5.31 -22.51
CA ARG A 706 -7.18 -5.84 -21.90
C ARG A 706 -7.44 -5.10 -20.59
N VAL A 707 -8.61 -4.47 -20.46
CA VAL A 707 -9.00 -3.76 -19.24
C VAL A 707 -9.58 -4.67 -18.17
N ASP A 708 -10.22 -5.78 -18.56
CA ASP A 708 -10.82 -6.72 -17.61
C ASP A 708 -9.78 -7.71 -17.04
N LEU A 709 -8.69 -7.96 -17.76
CA LEU A 709 -7.57 -8.85 -17.39
C LEU A 709 -6.24 -8.21 -17.84
N PRO A 710 -5.79 -7.11 -17.21
CA PRO A 710 -4.62 -6.35 -17.65
C PRO A 710 -3.31 -7.04 -17.30
N ALA A 711 -2.26 -6.78 -18.09
CA ALA A 711 -0.91 -7.22 -17.76
C ALA A 711 -0.36 -6.45 -16.54
N TYR A 712 0.37 -7.16 -15.66
CA TYR A 712 1.05 -6.54 -14.52
C TYR A 712 2.10 -5.51 -14.93
N ASN A 713 2.30 -4.50 -14.08
CA ASN A 713 3.30 -3.46 -14.28
C ASN A 713 4.73 -3.98 -14.02
N THR A 714 5.48 -4.06 -15.11
CA THR A 714 6.79 -4.70 -15.20
C THR A 714 7.93 -3.68 -15.36
N VAL A 715 7.64 -2.37 -15.32
CA VAL A 715 8.61 -1.28 -15.59
C VAL A 715 9.81 -1.32 -14.65
N ALA A 716 9.58 -1.44 -13.34
CA ALA A 716 10.65 -1.44 -12.35
C ALA A 716 11.51 -2.72 -12.46
N ALA A 717 10.88 -3.89 -12.60
CA ALA A 717 11.55 -5.16 -12.85
C ALA A 717 12.42 -5.13 -14.12
N ASP A 718 11.90 -4.62 -15.23
CA ASP A 718 12.63 -4.52 -16.50
C ASP A 718 13.89 -3.63 -16.36
N ALA A 719 13.76 -2.49 -15.68
CA ALA A 719 14.88 -1.61 -15.40
C ALA A 719 15.94 -2.29 -14.51
N ALA A 720 15.50 -3.07 -13.52
CA ALA A 720 16.39 -3.87 -12.67
C ALA A 720 17.17 -4.89 -13.49
N MET A 721 16.49 -5.63 -14.37
CA MET A 721 17.12 -6.64 -15.22
C MET A 721 18.24 -6.03 -16.07
N ILE A 722 18.00 -4.87 -16.71
CA ILE A 722 19.00 -4.17 -17.52
C ILE A 722 20.24 -3.75 -16.70
N ARG A 723 20.04 -3.32 -15.45
CA ARG A 723 21.13 -2.98 -14.53
C ARG A 723 21.94 -4.22 -14.17
N GLN A 724 21.26 -5.29 -13.76
CA GLN A 724 21.88 -6.51 -13.25
C GLN A 724 22.77 -7.22 -14.28
N GLU A 725 22.44 -7.17 -15.58
CA GLU A 725 23.31 -7.77 -16.63
C GLU A 725 24.70 -7.13 -16.68
N ARG A 726 24.85 -5.90 -16.15
CA ARG A 726 26.12 -5.16 -16.17
C ARG A 726 26.95 -5.42 -14.92
N ASP A 727 26.41 -6.04 -13.87
CA ASP A 727 27.09 -6.16 -12.58
C ASP A 727 28.44 -6.88 -12.70
N GLN A 728 28.49 -8.02 -13.38
CA GLN A 728 29.73 -8.80 -13.53
C GLN A 728 30.78 -8.06 -14.38
N LEU A 729 30.34 -7.38 -15.44
CA LEU A 729 31.22 -6.55 -16.26
C LEU A 729 31.76 -5.36 -15.45
N ILE A 730 30.90 -4.67 -14.70
CA ILE A 730 31.28 -3.54 -13.85
C ILE A 730 32.23 -4.01 -12.75
N ALA A 731 31.97 -5.15 -12.09
CA ALA A 731 32.86 -5.72 -11.08
C ALA A 731 34.27 -5.98 -11.64
N THR A 732 34.34 -6.51 -12.86
CA THR A 732 35.60 -6.77 -13.56
C THR A 732 36.34 -5.46 -13.89
N ILE A 733 35.65 -4.50 -14.49
CA ILE A 733 36.23 -3.19 -14.83
C ILE A 733 36.66 -2.45 -13.56
N ALA A 734 35.85 -2.48 -12.51
CA ALA A 734 36.15 -1.88 -11.22
C ALA A 734 37.40 -2.50 -10.59
N SER A 735 37.54 -3.83 -10.64
CA SER A 735 38.73 -4.54 -10.17
C SER A 735 40.00 -4.15 -10.92
N VAL A 736 39.93 -4.07 -12.25
CA VAL A 736 41.07 -3.63 -13.08
C VAL A 736 41.43 -2.17 -12.79
N LEU A 737 40.43 -1.29 -12.75
CA LEU A 737 40.64 0.13 -12.49
C LEU A 737 41.15 0.37 -11.06
N LEU A 738 40.68 -0.39 -10.08
CA LEU A 738 41.18 -0.39 -8.71
C LEU A 738 42.67 -0.74 -8.69
N GLY A 739 43.07 -1.81 -9.37
CA GLY A 739 44.47 -2.20 -9.52
C GLY A 739 45.32 -1.10 -10.16
N LEU A 740 44.81 -0.42 -11.20
CA LEU A 740 45.48 0.70 -11.84
C LEU A 740 45.61 1.93 -10.92
N VAL A 741 44.56 2.26 -10.16
CA VAL A 741 44.56 3.38 -9.20
C VAL A 741 45.53 3.11 -8.05
N ILE A 742 45.50 1.90 -7.48
CA ILE A 742 46.46 1.47 -6.44
C ILE A 742 47.89 1.52 -7.00
N GLY A 743 48.10 0.96 -8.20
CA GLY A 743 49.38 1.01 -8.90
C GLY A 743 49.89 2.44 -9.12
N TRP A 744 49.00 3.37 -9.48
CA TRP A 744 49.33 4.79 -9.64
C TRP A 744 49.71 5.47 -8.31
N LEU A 745 48.98 5.16 -7.23
CA LEU A 745 49.30 5.68 -5.90
C LEU A 745 50.65 5.14 -5.40
N LEU A 746 50.93 3.85 -5.60
CA LEU A 746 52.22 3.22 -5.29
C LEU A 746 53.36 3.81 -6.12
N LEU A 747 53.14 4.01 -7.42
CA LEU A 747 54.09 4.70 -8.30
C LEU A 747 54.43 6.09 -7.79
N GLY A 748 53.40 6.83 -7.35
CA GLY A 748 53.56 8.14 -6.72
C GLY A 748 54.35 8.10 -5.41
N ALA A 749 54.12 7.08 -4.57
CA ALA A 749 54.87 6.85 -3.35
C ALA A 749 56.35 6.54 -3.63
N VAL A 750 56.63 5.64 -4.56
CA VAL A 750 58.00 5.29 -4.98
C VAL A 750 58.71 6.51 -5.57
N ALA A 751 58.08 7.23 -6.51
CA ALA A 751 58.66 8.44 -7.09
C ALA A 751 58.86 9.55 -6.05
N ALA A 752 58.02 9.60 -5.00
CA ALA A 752 58.21 10.49 -3.86
C ALA A 752 59.49 10.17 -3.06
N LEU A 753 59.77 8.88 -2.84
CA LEU A 753 60.91 8.36 -2.10
C LEU A 753 62.23 8.39 -2.89
N THR A 754 62.21 8.01 -4.17
CA THR A 754 63.41 7.88 -5.02
C THR A 754 63.83 9.18 -5.71
N GLY A 755 62.97 10.19 -5.71
CA GLY A 755 63.29 11.50 -6.30
C GLY A 755 63.17 11.55 -7.82
N LEU A 756 62.53 10.57 -8.47
CA LEU A 756 62.22 10.59 -9.91
C LEU A 756 61.30 11.77 -10.27
N ARG A 757 61.66 12.51 -11.34
CA ARG A 757 60.99 13.76 -11.74
C ARG A 757 60.57 13.83 -13.22
N ALA A 758 60.73 12.75 -13.98
CA ALA A 758 60.46 12.76 -15.43
C ALA A 758 59.11 12.09 -15.76
N GLY A 759 58.38 12.66 -16.73
CA GLY A 759 57.18 12.05 -17.31
C GLY A 759 56.07 11.73 -16.30
N VAL A 760 55.44 10.57 -16.47
CA VAL A 760 54.31 10.10 -15.63
C VAL A 760 54.66 9.99 -14.14
N PHE A 761 55.92 9.71 -13.80
CA PHE A 761 56.40 9.65 -12.42
C PHE A 761 56.27 11.00 -11.70
N ALA A 762 56.43 12.11 -12.43
CA ALA A 762 56.25 13.45 -11.86
C ALA A 762 54.79 13.72 -11.49
N LEU A 763 53.85 13.35 -12.36
CA LEU A 763 52.41 13.49 -12.11
C LEU A 763 51.95 12.61 -10.94
N ALA A 764 52.33 11.33 -10.93
CA ALA A 764 52.01 10.40 -9.85
C ALA A 764 52.59 10.88 -8.50
N ARG A 765 53.85 11.34 -8.51
CA ARG A 765 54.50 11.94 -7.33
C ARG A 765 53.72 13.14 -6.80
N TRP A 766 53.19 14.01 -7.67
CA TRP A 766 52.44 15.19 -7.23
C TRP A 766 51.08 14.84 -6.64
N HIS A 767 50.35 13.86 -7.20
CA HIS A 767 49.12 13.33 -6.59
C HIS A 767 49.41 12.74 -5.19
N TRP A 768 50.43 11.89 -5.06
CA TRP A 768 50.84 11.33 -3.77
C TRP A 768 51.28 12.39 -2.77
N SER A 769 52.09 13.36 -3.21
CA SER A 769 52.53 14.47 -2.35
C SER A 769 51.37 15.38 -1.93
N GLY A 770 50.39 15.56 -2.82
CA GLY A 770 49.15 16.28 -2.53
C GLY A 770 48.27 15.56 -1.52
N LEU A 771 48.18 14.23 -1.61
CA LEU A 771 47.47 13.36 -0.67
C LEU A 771 48.12 13.36 0.73
N VAL A 772 49.43 13.12 0.84
CA VAL A 772 50.09 12.84 2.12
C VAL A 772 50.72 14.09 2.76
N ARG A 773 51.19 15.05 1.94
CA ARG A 773 51.86 16.28 2.41
C ARG A 773 51.32 17.52 1.69
N PRO A 774 50.00 17.80 1.72
CA PRO A 774 49.37 18.90 0.98
C PRO A 774 49.96 20.28 1.28
N TRP A 775 50.50 20.50 2.48
CA TRP A 775 51.17 21.75 2.87
C TRP A 775 52.52 22.01 2.17
N ALA A 776 53.17 20.94 1.71
CA ALA A 776 54.50 20.96 1.10
C ALA A 776 54.46 20.83 -0.44
N VAL A 777 53.30 20.56 -1.03
CA VAL A 777 53.15 20.30 -2.47
C VAL A 777 53.51 21.54 -3.32
N ARG A 778 54.36 21.35 -4.34
CA ARG A 778 54.85 22.42 -5.24
C ARG A 778 54.92 21.91 -6.69
N PRO A 779 53.77 21.64 -7.31
CA PRO A 779 53.74 21.07 -8.65
C PRO A 779 54.18 22.10 -9.69
N ASP A 780 54.92 21.62 -10.67
CA ASP A 780 55.42 22.32 -11.85
C ASP A 780 54.45 22.23 -13.05
N HIS A 781 53.56 21.23 -13.06
CA HIS A 781 52.54 21.00 -14.09
C HIS A 781 51.34 21.97 -13.99
N SER A 782 50.59 22.09 -15.08
CA SER A 782 49.34 22.87 -15.10
C SER A 782 48.27 22.22 -14.22
N ALA A 783 47.32 23.01 -13.70
CA ALA A 783 46.22 22.48 -12.91
C ALA A 783 45.35 21.50 -13.72
N PHE A 784 45.23 21.73 -15.04
CA PHE A 784 44.56 20.84 -15.97
C PHE A 784 45.26 19.47 -16.05
N ALA A 785 46.59 19.44 -16.27
CA ALA A 785 47.34 18.19 -16.32
C ALA A 785 47.27 17.35 -15.02
N LEU A 786 47.13 18.03 -13.87
CA LEU A 786 46.94 17.39 -12.56
C LEU A 786 45.49 16.98 -12.28
N GLY A 787 44.53 17.46 -13.08
CA GLY A 787 43.11 17.19 -12.91
C GLY A 787 42.56 16.13 -13.86
N VAL A 788 43.13 15.98 -15.07
CA VAL A 788 42.59 15.11 -16.12
C VAL A 788 42.47 13.65 -15.68
N LEU A 789 43.57 13.03 -15.22
CA LEU A 789 43.54 11.61 -14.84
C LEU A 789 42.59 11.34 -13.66
N PRO A 790 42.70 12.04 -12.50
CA PRO A 790 41.74 11.88 -11.41
C PRO A 790 40.30 12.16 -11.85
N GLY A 791 40.08 13.16 -12.71
CA GLY A 791 38.77 13.50 -13.25
C GLY A 791 38.17 12.36 -14.08
N ILE A 792 38.96 11.73 -14.96
CA ILE A 792 38.53 10.54 -15.71
C ILE A 792 38.18 9.39 -14.77
N VAL A 793 39.00 9.15 -13.74
CA VAL A 793 38.75 8.06 -12.76
C VAL A 793 37.48 8.33 -11.96
N VAL A 794 37.24 9.58 -11.51
CA VAL A 794 36.00 9.97 -10.84
C VAL A 794 34.81 9.73 -11.76
N ILE A 795 34.84 10.25 -13.00
CA ILE A 795 33.75 10.05 -13.97
C ILE A 795 33.49 8.56 -14.20
N ALA A 796 34.53 7.75 -14.41
CA ALA A 796 34.39 6.31 -14.59
C ALA A 796 33.76 5.63 -13.37
N THR A 797 34.14 6.08 -12.16
CA THR A 797 33.59 5.58 -10.89
C THR A 797 32.09 5.88 -10.78
N GLU A 798 31.68 7.14 -11.03
CA GLU A 798 30.26 7.54 -10.98
C GLU A 798 29.43 6.82 -12.05
N VAL A 799 29.97 6.66 -13.26
CA VAL A 799 29.31 5.91 -14.34
C VAL A 799 29.11 4.45 -13.93
N MET A 800 30.14 3.79 -13.37
CA MET A 800 30.02 2.41 -12.91
C MET A 800 29.05 2.27 -11.74
N TRP A 801 29.11 3.17 -10.75
CA TRP A 801 28.25 3.16 -9.58
C TRP A 801 26.76 3.31 -9.94
N GLY A 802 26.44 4.14 -10.94
CA GLY A 802 25.08 4.30 -11.47
C GLY A 802 24.72 3.35 -12.62
N TRP A 803 25.40 2.21 -12.78
CA TRP A 803 25.24 1.25 -13.89
C TRP A 803 25.35 1.84 -15.32
N GLY A 804 25.80 3.10 -15.46
CA GLY A 804 25.70 3.89 -16.67
C GLY A 804 24.25 4.22 -17.08
N GLN A 805 23.30 4.19 -16.14
CA GLN A 805 21.87 4.44 -16.37
C GLN A 805 21.29 5.56 -15.48
N ALA A 806 22.12 6.29 -14.73
CA ALA A 806 21.68 7.38 -13.85
C ALA A 806 22.15 8.77 -14.34
N PRO A 807 21.58 9.32 -15.42
CA PRO A 807 22.02 10.58 -16.00
C PRO A 807 21.74 11.79 -15.11
N VAL A 808 20.64 11.85 -14.36
CA VAL A 808 20.37 12.95 -13.41
C VAL A 808 21.36 12.91 -12.26
N HIS A 809 21.66 11.72 -11.73
CA HIS A 809 22.74 11.57 -10.74
C HIS A 809 24.09 12.08 -11.29
N ALA A 810 24.49 11.60 -12.47
CA ALA A 810 25.75 12.02 -13.11
C ALA A 810 25.80 13.53 -13.39
N ALA A 811 24.70 14.12 -13.87
CA ALA A 811 24.59 15.56 -14.13
C ALA A 811 24.69 16.37 -12.83
N THR A 812 24.05 15.91 -11.76
CA THR A 812 24.08 16.54 -10.44
C THR A 812 25.49 16.54 -9.85
N VAL A 813 26.16 15.39 -9.88
CA VAL A 813 27.55 15.24 -9.43
C VAL A 813 28.48 16.13 -10.28
N ALA A 814 28.34 16.11 -11.61
CA ALA A 814 29.13 16.93 -12.51
C ALA A 814 28.91 18.44 -12.27
N ALA A 815 27.68 18.88 -12.04
CA ALA A 815 27.35 20.26 -11.70
C ALA A 815 27.99 20.68 -10.37
N CYS A 816 27.94 19.83 -9.34
CA CYS A 816 28.59 20.08 -8.05
C CYS A 816 30.11 20.24 -8.20
N TRP A 817 30.75 19.35 -8.97
CA TRP A 817 32.18 19.45 -9.28
C TRP A 817 32.49 20.74 -10.06
N LEU A 818 31.72 21.06 -11.10
CA LEU A 818 31.93 22.25 -11.93
C LEU A 818 31.79 23.54 -11.11
N LEU A 819 30.74 23.66 -10.29
CA LEU A 819 30.52 24.79 -9.40
C LEU A 819 31.66 24.92 -8.39
N GLY A 820 32.02 23.83 -7.71
CA GLY A 820 33.09 23.80 -6.73
C GLY A 820 34.44 24.22 -7.32
N LEU A 821 34.86 23.58 -8.42
CA LEU A 821 36.13 23.84 -9.11
C LEU A 821 36.19 25.24 -9.73
N THR A 822 35.09 25.73 -10.28
CA THR A 822 35.01 27.07 -10.87
C THR A 822 35.12 28.13 -9.78
N THR A 823 34.35 28.02 -8.71
CA THR A 823 34.44 28.93 -7.57
C THR A 823 35.83 28.92 -6.97
N LEU A 824 36.41 27.74 -6.71
CA LEU A 824 37.77 27.63 -6.18
C LEU A 824 38.81 28.25 -7.12
N SER A 825 38.65 28.08 -8.44
CA SER A 825 39.51 28.71 -9.44
C SER A 825 39.39 30.23 -9.44
N LEU A 826 38.18 30.79 -9.32
CA LEU A 826 37.96 32.24 -9.28
C LEU A 826 38.58 32.89 -8.04
N VAL A 827 38.51 32.24 -6.87
CA VAL A 827 39.02 32.81 -5.61
C VAL A 827 40.49 32.49 -5.30
N THR A 828 41.16 31.70 -6.15
CA THR A 828 42.58 31.31 -6.00
C THR A 828 43.46 31.71 -7.19
N SER A 829 44.74 31.99 -6.91
CA SER A 829 45.71 32.35 -7.96
C SER A 829 46.15 31.13 -8.78
N ARG A 830 46.67 31.32 -10.01
CA ARG A 830 47.18 30.23 -10.87
C ARG A 830 48.17 29.29 -10.16
N ARG A 831 49.03 29.81 -9.27
CA ARG A 831 49.97 29.01 -8.47
C ARG A 831 49.26 28.18 -7.38
N SER A 832 48.22 28.74 -6.77
CA SER A 832 47.38 28.03 -5.81
C SER A 832 46.56 26.93 -6.49
N ARG A 833 46.06 27.19 -7.71
CA ARG A 833 45.36 26.20 -8.56
C ARG A 833 46.14 24.93 -8.80
N ARG A 834 47.41 25.04 -9.20
CA ARG A 834 48.26 23.86 -9.39
C ARG A 834 48.40 23.03 -8.09
N ARG A 835 48.55 23.70 -6.94
CA ARG A 835 48.74 23.03 -5.64
C ARG A 835 47.48 22.29 -5.19
N TRP A 836 46.33 22.95 -5.22
CA TRP A 836 45.11 22.31 -4.78
C TRP A 836 44.62 21.27 -5.79
N ALA A 837 44.90 21.41 -7.09
CA ALA A 837 44.63 20.37 -8.08
C ALA A 837 45.41 19.07 -7.80
N ALA A 838 46.69 19.17 -7.44
CA ALA A 838 47.48 18.00 -7.01
C ALA A 838 46.93 17.35 -5.73
N ALA A 839 46.49 18.16 -4.76
CA ALA A 839 45.90 17.67 -3.51
C ALA A 839 44.54 17.00 -3.73
N LEU A 840 43.64 17.68 -4.44
CA LEU A 840 42.31 17.17 -4.78
C LEU A 840 42.43 15.91 -5.63
N GLY A 841 43.27 15.91 -6.66
CA GLY A 841 43.50 14.74 -7.51
C GLY A 841 44.02 13.53 -6.73
N GLY A 842 44.94 13.72 -5.79
CA GLY A 842 45.41 12.64 -4.91
C GLY A 842 44.32 12.07 -4.00
N VAL A 843 43.48 12.93 -3.40
CA VAL A 843 42.39 12.48 -2.52
C VAL A 843 41.24 11.86 -3.30
N SER A 844 40.90 12.41 -4.48
CA SER A 844 39.89 11.84 -5.39
C SER A 844 40.26 10.43 -5.83
N LEU A 845 41.54 10.15 -6.09
CA LEU A 845 41.98 8.78 -6.42
C LEU A 845 41.81 7.81 -5.25
N VAL A 846 42.00 8.24 -3.99
CA VAL A 846 41.74 7.41 -2.81
C VAL A 846 40.23 7.18 -2.61
N HIS A 847 39.41 8.22 -2.81
CA HIS A 847 37.96 8.08 -2.80
C HIS A 847 37.48 7.10 -3.87
N SER A 848 37.94 7.26 -5.12
CA SER A 848 37.62 6.32 -6.20
C SER A 848 38.10 4.92 -5.87
N ALA A 849 39.28 4.72 -5.28
CA ALA A 849 39.72 3.40 -4.85
C ALA A 849 38.76 2.76 -3.82
N LEU A 850 38.21 3.55 -2.90
CA LEU A 850 37.21 3.07 -1.94
C LEU A 850 35.92 2.61 -2.63
N VAL A 851 35.38 3.41 -3.56
CA VAL A 851 34.17 3.05 -4.31
C VAL A 851 34.44 1.84 -5.21
N LEU A 852 35.56 1.82 -5.95
CA LEU A 852 35.94 0.72 -6.82
C LEU A 852 36.14 -0.59 -6.05
N TYR A 853 36.67 -0.51 -4.82
CA TYR A 853 36.75 -1.66 -3.93
C TYR A 853 35.35 -2.20 -3.60
N ALA A 854 34.43 -1.31 -3.24
CA ALA A 854 33.05 -1.72 -2.93
C ALA A 854 32.31 -2.30 -4.15
N LEU A 855 32.65 -1.89 -5.37
CA LEU A 855 32.10 -2.42 -6.61
C LEU A 855 32.81 -3.69 -7.12
N SER A 856 34.02 -4.00 -6.65
CA SER A 856 34.90 -5.01 -7.25
C SER A 856 34.40 -6.45 -7.14
N GLY A 857 33.53 -6.75 -6.18
CA GLY A 857 32.95 -8.08 -5.98
C GLY A 857 31.82 -8.37 -6.95
N HIS A 858 30.67 -7.72 -6.76
CA HIS A 858 29.42 -8.00 -7.48
C HIS A 858 28.79 -6.73 -8.08
N GLY A 859 29.62 -5.77 -8.49
CA GLY A 859 29.17 -4.53 -9.10
C GLY A 859 28.34 -3.68 -8.13
N PRO A 860 27.49 -2.76 -8.66
CA PRO A 860 26.70 -1.90 -7.80
C PRO A 860 25.58 -2.65 -7.06
N SER A 861 25.07 -3.78 -7.56
CA SER A 861 24.14 -4.61 -6.78
C SER A 861 24.77 -5.13 -5.49
N GLY A 862 26.03 -5.57 -5.54
CA GLY A 862 26.77 -5.96 -4.32
C GLY A 862 27.02 -4.80 -3.37
N TYR A 863 27.32 -3.61 -3.89
CA TYR A 863 27.44 -2.41 -3.07
C TYR A 863 26.15 -2.12 -2.29
N TRP A 864 25.00 -2.13 -2.98
CA TRP A 864 23.72 -1.83 -2.35
C TRP A 864 23.26 -2.93 -1.41
N ALA A 865 23.47 -4.20 -1.74
CA ALA A 865 23.15 -5.31 -0.83
C ALA A 865 23.85 -5.15 0.52
N VAL A 866 25.16 -4.90 0.50
CA VAL A 866 25.94 -4.63 1.72
C VAL A 866 25.46 -3.36 2.42
N ALA A 867 25.10 -2.31 1.67
CA ALA A 867 24.59 -1.08 2.25
C ALA A 867 23.26 -1.30 3.01
N TRP A 868 22.36 -2.14 2.50
CA TRP A 868 21.09 -2.40 3.14
C TRP A 868 21.21 -3.36 4.32
N THR A 869 21.90 -4.48 4.14
CA THR A 869 21.78 -5.62 5.08
C THR A 869 22.99 -5.86 5.98
N ASP A 870 24.17 -5.30 5.70
CA ASP A 870 25.37 -5.46 6.54
C ASP A 870 25.75 -4.15 7.25
N GLU A 871 25.32 -4.05 8.52
CA GLU A 871 25.60 -2.89 9.37
C GLU A 871 27.10 -2.60 9.54
N ARG A 872 27.93 -3.64 9.67
CA ARG A 872 29.37 -3.47 9.95
C ARG A 872 30.09 -2.92 8.74
N SER A 873 29.82 -3.50 7.58
CA SER A 873 30.42 -3.07 6.31
C SER A 873 29.93 -1.69 5.90
N ARG A 874 28.62 -1.42 6.02
CA ARG A 874 28.05 -0.08 5.83
C ARG A 874 28.72 0.95 6.74
N THR A 875 28.84 0.66 8.04
CA THR A 875 29.45 1.56 9.02
C THR A 875 30.90 1.87 8.67
N ALA A 876 31.69 0.84 8.33
CA ALA A 876 33.07 1.03 7.91
C ALA A 876 33.18 1.90 6.64
N TYR A 877 32.31 1.66 5.65
CA TYR A 877 32.28 2.42 4.41
C TYR A 877 31.90 3.89 4.62
N VAL A 878 30.88 4.17 5.44
CA VAL A 878 30.45 5.54 5.78
C VAL A 878 31.56 6.30 6.51
N ILE A 879 32.21 5.67 7.49
CA ILE A 879 33.35 6.25 8.21
C ILE A 879 34.49 6.57 7.23
N ALA A 880 34.87 5.61 6.39
CA ALA A 880 35.95 5.78 5.43
C ALA A 880 35.65 6.92 4.45
N THR A 881 34.41 7.00 3.93
CA THR A 881 33.96 8.04 3.01
C THR A 881 34.03 9.42 3.64
N ILE A 882 33.54 9.57 4.89
CA ILE A 882 33.56 10.85 5.61
C ILE A 882 34.99 11.26 5.99
N VAL A 883 35.86 10.31 6.34
CA VAL A 883 37.29 10.56 6.57
C VAL A 883 37.97 11.07 5.30
N VAL A 884 37.72 10.44 4.15
CA VAL A 884 38.28 10.86 2.86
C VAL A 884 37.75 12.23 2.45
N ALA A 885 36.45 12.49 2.61
CA ALA A 885 35.84 13.80 2.31
C ALA A 885 36.37 14.92 3.22
N GLY A 886 36.46 14.67 4.54
CA GLY A 886 37.05 15.59 5.49
C GLY A 886 38.53 15.88 5.19
N TRP A 887 39.28 14.84 4.82
CA TRP A 887 40.66 14.99 4.37
C TRP A 887 40.77 15.78 3.07
N ALA A 888 39.86 15.59 2.10
CA ALA A 888 39.83 16.36 0.86
C ALA A 888 39.73 17.86 1.14
N LEU A 889 38.76 18.26 1.98
CA LEU A 889 38.57 19.66 2.38
C LEU A 889 39.82 20.21 3.07
N ALA A 890 40.42 19.46 4.00
CA ALA A 890 41.62 19.87 4.71
C ALA A 890 42.85 19.97 3.78
N ALA A 891 43.06 18.99 2.91
CA ALA A 891 44.17 18.92 1.96
C ALA A 891 44.10 20.08 0.96
N VAL A 892 42.94 20.33 0.36
CA VAL A 892 42.69 21.46 -0.54
C VAL A 892 42.92 22.78 0.21
N ALA A 893 42.43 22.92 1.45
CA ALA A 893 42.61 24.15 2.22
C ALA A 893 44.08 24.44 2.57
N MET A 894 44.85 23.39 2.89
CA MET A 894 46.29 23.47 3.15
C MET A 894 47.10 23.78 1.89
N ALA A 895 46.78 23.12 0.77
CA ALA A 895 47.47 23.30 -0.52
C ALA A 895 47.16 24.67 -1.15
N ALA A 896 45.90 25.11 -1.10
CA ALA A 896 45.47 26.40 -1.60
C ALA A 896 46.07 27.57 -0.80
N ARG A 897 46.45 27.32 0.46
CA ARG A 897 46.88 28.32 1.47
C ARG A 897 45.85 29.43 1.71
N ARG A 898 44.58 29.14 1.44
CA ARG A 898 43.45 30.05 1.59
C ARG A 898 42.24 29.25 2.07
N ARG A 899 42.15 29.00 3.38
CA ARG A 899 41.05 28.18 3.95
C ARG A 899 39.67 28.75 3.63
N GLY A 900 39.53 30.07 3.61
CA GLY A 900 38.27 30.72 3.22
C GLY A 900 37.86 30.44 1.78
N ALA A 901 38.79 30.13 0.86
CA ALA A 901 38.45 29.78 -0.52
C ALA A 901 37.73 28.43 -0.62
N VAL A 902 38.13 27.46 0.21
CA VAL A 902 37.50 26.14 0.28
C VAL A 902 36.12 26.24 0.90
N LEU A 903 35.97 27.05 1.96
CA LEU A 903 34.66 27.32 2.56
C LEU A 903 33.71 28.02 1.58
N VAL A 904 34.17 29.02 0.82
CA VAL A 904 33.32 29.64 -0.22
C VAL A 904 32.93 28.63 -1.30
N SER A 905 33.86 27.80 -1.76
CA SER A 905 33.59 26.75 -2.76
C SER A 905 32.55 25.74 -2.26
N LEU A 906 32.74 25.18 -1.05
CA LEU A 906 31.79 24.27 -0.41
C LEU A 906 30.43 24.94 -0.18
N GLY A 907 30.42 26.17 0.33
CA GLY A 907 29.20 26.93 0.56
C GLY A 907 28.40 27.18 -0.73
N VAL A 908 29.06 27.47 -1.84
CA VAL A 908 28.41 27.64 -3.16
C VAL A 908 27.81 26.31 -3.66
N VAL A 909 28.51 25.19 -3.50
CA VAL A 909 27.99 23.87 -3.91
C VAL A 909 26.75 23.49 -3.09
N VAL A 910 26.84 23.59 -1.76
CA VAL A 910 25.73 23.23 -0.85
C VAL A 910 24.54 24.18 -1.03
N LEU A 911 24.80 25.48 -1.25
CA LEU A 911 23.75 26.46 -1.58
C LEU A 911 23.10 26.14 -2.93
N GLY A 912 23.88 25.77 -3.95
CA GLY A 912 23.36 25.37 -5.26
C GLY A 912 22.46 24.15 -5.19
N LEU A 913 22.83 23.14 -4.39
CA LEU A 913 21.98 21.97 -4.13
C LEU A 913 20.69 22.36 -3.41
N GLY A 914 20.75 23.22 -2.39
CA GLY A 914 19.56 23.72 -1.70
C GLY A 914 18.61 24.48 -2.63
N ILE A 915 19.15 25.35 -3.48
CA ILE A 915 18.36 26.06 -4.50
C ILE A 915 17.71 25.06 -5.46
N ALA A 916 18.47 24.07 -5.95
CA ALA A 916 17.94 23.04 -6.85
C ALA A 916 16.77 22.26 -6.23
N LEU A 917 16.92 21.80 -4.98
CA LEU A 917 15.87 21.09 -4.25
C LEU A 917 14.62 21.94 -4.03
N ILE A 918 14.78 23.23 -3.72
CA ILE A 918 13.64 24.15 -3.58
C ILE A 918 12.95 24.41 -4.93
N THR A 919 13.71 24.51 -6.03
CA THR A 919 13.14 24.77 -7.36
C THR A 919 12.44 23.56 -7.96
N VAL A 920 12.93 22.35 -7.70
CA VAL A 920 12.36 21.09 -8.24
C VAL A 920 11.30 20.52 -7.31
N GLY A 921 11.42 20.74 -6.01
CA GLY A 921 10.67 20.04 -4.97
C GLY A 921 11.43 18.81 -4.46
N LEU A 922 11.22 18.46 -3.18
CA LEU A 922 11.91 17.34 -2.53
C LEU A 922 11.49 15.99 -3.12
N ASP A 923 10.20 15.71 -3.17
CA ASP A 923 9.69 14.42 -3.67
C ASP A 923 9.96 14.18 -5.15
N PRO A 924 9.74 15.13 -6.07
CA PRO A 924 10.12 14.95 -7.47
C PRO A 924 11.62 14.65 -7.65
N ALA A 925 12.47 15.30 -6.86
CA ALA A 925 13.92 15.05 -6.89
C ALA A 925 14.28 13.66 -6.36
N LEU A 926 13.74 13.26 -5.21
CA LEU A 926 13.99 11.95 -4.61
C LEU A 926 13.45 10.82 -5.49
N ARG A 927 12.25 10.99 -6.06
CA ARG A 927 11.63 10.03 -6.98
C ARG A 927 12.51 9.79 -8.20
N THR A 928 12.88 10.86 -8.90
CA THR A 928 13.73 10.78 -10.11
C THR A 928 15.06 10.10 -9.80
N TRP A 929 15.66 10.45 -8.67
CA TRP A 929 16.93 9.88 -8.23
C TRP A 929 16.80 8.39 -7.87
N SER A 930 15.72 8.00 -7.19
CA SER A 930 15.44 6.61 -6.84
C SER A 930 15.14 5.76 -8.08
N ASP A 931 14.36 6.26 -9.04
CA ASP A 931 14.01 5.53 -10.27
C ASP A 931 15.27 5.20 -11.11
N GLU A 932 16.20 6.15 -11.22
CA GLU A 932 17.46 5.96 -11.95
C GLU A 932 18.39 4.93 -11.29
N LEU A 933 18.48 4.98 -9.96
CA LEU A 933 19.42 4.14 -9.20
C LEU A 933 18.79 2.83 -8.69
N GLY A 934 17.47 2.68 -8.73
CA GLY A 934 16.75 1.55 -8.17
C GLY A 934 17.01 1.37 -6.67
N ILE A 935 16.86 2.43 -5.88
CA ILE A 935 17.23 2.40 -4.44
C ILE A 935 16.05 1.96 -3.57
N LEU A 936 14.94 2.68 -3.67
CA LEU A 936 13.73 2.45 -2.88
C LEU A 936 12.61 1.87 -3.75
N PRO A 937 11.62 1.20 -3.13
CA PRO A 937 10.46 0.68 -3.85
C PRO A 937 9.78 1.74 -4.73
N TRP A 938 9.35 1.31 -5.92
CA TRP A 938 8.91 2.23 -6.98
C TRP A 938 7.60 2.95 -6.65
N THR A 939 6.67 2.28 -5.97
CA THR A 939 5.34 2.83 -5.64
C THR A 939 5.37 3.76 -4.42
N LEU A 940 6.34 3.61 -3.50
CA LEU A 940 6.49 4.46 -2.30
C LEU A 940 6.52 5.97 -2.65
N ALA A 941 7.10 6.31 -3.80
CA ALA A 941 7.18 7.69 -4.30
C ALA A 941 5.92 8.18 -5.05
N ARG A 942 4.98 7.28 -5.35
CA ARG A 942 3.83 7.49 -6.25
C ARG A 942 2.48 7.38 -5.54
N THR A 943 2.44 6.86 -4.31
CA THR A 943 1.25 6.84 -3.45
C THR A 943 1.18 8.08 -2.56
N LEU A 944 1.93 8.14 -1.46
CA LEU A 944 1.95 9.31 -0.55
C LEU A 944 3.17 10.24 -0.76
N GLY A 945 4.15 9.82 -1.56
CA GLY A 945 5.45 10.47 -1.71
C GLY A 945 6.48 9.97 -0.68
N ILE A 946 7.77 10.01 -1.07
CA ILE A 946 8.89 9.50 -0.25
C ILE A 946 8.99 10.27 1.07
N SER A 947 8.82 11.60 1.01
CA SER A 947 8.96 12.45 2.18
C SER A 947 7.87 12.19 3.21
N THR A 948 6.62 11.98 2.78
CA THR A 948 5.49 11.66 3.65
C THR A 948 5.66 10.29 4.31
N HIS A 949 5.95 9.24 3.52
CA HIS A 949 6.13 7.87 4.03
C HIS A 949 7.24 7.77 5.07
N LEU A 950 8.37 8.43 4.82
CA LEU A 950 9.54 8.39 5.71
C LEU A 950 9.50 9.47 6.80
N GLY A 951 8.40 10.23 6.92
CA GLY A 951 8.27 11.30 7.91
C GLY A 951 9.31 12.42 7.77
N ILE A 952 9.81 12.66 6.55
CA ILE A 952 10.83 13.67 6.26
C ILE A 952 10.16 15.06 6.33
N PRO A 953 10.58 15.93 7.27
CA PRO A 953 9.92 17.22 7.43
C PRO A 953 10.10 18.12 6.20
N ALA A 954 9.01 18.77 5.75
CA ALA A 954 9.04 19.67 4.59
C ALA A 954 10.08 20.80 4.71
N TRP A 955 10.44 21.22 5.93
CA TRP A 955 11.44 22.26 6.15
C TRP A 955 12.89 21.83 5.87
N ILE A 956 13.16 20.52 5.71
CA ILE A 956 14.51 19.99 5.53
C ILE A 956 15.21 20.57 4.28
N VAL A 957 14.44 20.95 3.25
CA VAL A 957 14.94 21.58 2.02
C VAL A 957 15.65 22.91 2.27
N TRP A 958 15.35 23.59 3.39
CA TRP A 958 15.99 24.84 3.77
C TRP A 958 17.35 24.64 4.44
N VAL A 959 17.64 23.44 4.94
CA VAL A 959 18.89 23.16 5.67
C VAL A 959 20.12 23.33 4.77
N PRO A 960 20.20 22.75 3.54
CA PRO A 960 21.32 23.01 2.65
C PRO A 960 21.45 24.49 2.27
N LEU A 961 20.32 25.20 2.08
CA LEU A 961 20.35 26.63 1.77
C LEU A 961 21.00 27.45 2.90
N ALA A 962 20.53 27.26 4.14
CA ALA A 962 21.05 27.95 5.31
C ALA A 962 22.51 27.57 5.60
N ALA A 963 22.84 26.27 5.57
CA ALA A 963 24.19 25.77 5.78
C ALA A 963 25.16 26.28 4.71
N GLY A 964 24.78 26.20 3.43
CA GLY A 964 25.57 26.71 2.30
C GLY A 964 25.84 28.21 2.41
N GLY A 965 24.81 28.99 2.77
CA GLY A 965 24.93 30.43 3.02
C GLY A 965 25.89 30.76 4.16
N LEU A 966 25.73 30.12 5.33
CA LEU A 966 26.59 30.32 6.50
C LEU A 966 28.05 29.92 6.22
N ILE A 967 28.28 28.76 5.60
CA ILE A 967 29.60 28.28 5.21
C ILE A 967 30.24 29.26 4.21
N GLY A 968 29.47 29.73 3.22
CA GLY A 968 29.90 30.72 2.24
C GLY A 968 30.31 32.05 2.88
N ILE A 969 29.48 32.60 3.78
CA ILE A 969 29.74 33.85 4.51
C ILE A 969 31.00 33.69 5.38
N ALA A 970 31.11 32.61 6.15
CA ALA A 970 32.29 32.32 6.95
C ALA A 970 33.56 32.25 6.07
N GLY A 971 33.45 31.67 4.88
CA GLY A 971 34.49 31.65 3.88
C GLY A 971 34.89 33.06 3.40
N ILE A 972 33.93 33.92 3.07
CA ILE A 972 34.16 35.30 2.63
C ILE A 972 34.82 36.13 3.74
N VAL A 973 34.33 36.04 4.98
CA VAL A 973 34.91 36.71 6.14
C VAL A 973 36.36 36.28 6.34
N ARG A 974 36.63 34.97 6.25
CA ARG A 974 37.98 34.43 6.39
C ARG A 974 38.90 34.87 5.25
N LEU A 975 38.40 34.96 4.02
CA LEU A 975 39.14 35.49 2.87
C LEU A 975 39.51 36.98 3.07
N ARG A 976 38.56 37.80 3.54
CA ARG A 976 38.78 39.24 3.79
C ARG A 976 39.70 39.51 5.00
N GLY A 977 39.56 38.76 6.08
CA GLY A 977 40.40 38.89 7.29
C GLY A 977 41.89 38.63 7.03
N THR A 978 42.22 37.75 6.06
CA THR A 978 43.63 37.52 5.67
C THR A 978 44.27 38.67 4.89
N ARG A 979 43.49 39.59 4.29
CA ARG A 979 44.03 40.80 3.64
C ARG A 979 44.39 41.91 4.64
N ARG A 980 43.64 42.04 5.75
CA ARG A 980 43.87 43.09 6.77
C ARG A 980 45.09 42.84 7.68
N SER A 981 45.53 41.59 7.82
CA SER A 981 46.73 41.25 8.61
C SER A 981 48.04 41.54 7.88
N ALA A 982 48.04 41.71 6.56
CA ALA A 982 49.24 41.99 5.77
C ALA A 982 49.61 43.49 5.71
N THR A 983 48.73 44.38 6.19
CA THR A 983 48.92 45.85 6.13
C THR A 983 49.35 46.47 7.47
N ARG A 984 49.72 45.68 8.48
CA ARG A 984 50.43 46.18 9.68
C ARG A 984 51.85 45.62 9.72
N ALA A 985 52.71 46.18 8.86
CA ALA A 985 54.13 46.28 9.16
C ALA A 985 54.34 47.65 9.85
N PRO A 986 55.07 47.75 10.97
CA PRO A 986 55.42 49.04 11.54
C PRO A 986 56.45 49.69 10.63
N ALA A 987 56.18 50.92 10.18
CA ALA A 987 57.24 51.81 9.74
C ALA A 987 58.03 52.19 11.00
N GLY A 988 59.32 51.83 11.05
CA GLY A 988 60.26 52.46 11.96
C GLY A 988 60.80 53.73 11.30
N GLY A 989 60.78 54.84 12.03
CA GLY A 989 61.18 56.18 11.58
C GLY A 989 60.23 57.23 12.11
#